data_AF-A0A373FKW0-F1
#
_entry.id   AF-A0A373FKW0-F1
#
_cell.length_a   1.000
_cell.length_b   1.000
_cell.length_c   1.000
_cell.angle_alpha   90.00
_cell.angle_beta   90.00
_cell.angle_gamma   90.00
#
_symmetry.space_group_name_H-M   'P 1'
#
loop_
_entity.id
_entity.type
_entity.pdbx_description
1 polymer ?
#
loop_
_entity_poly.entity_id
_entity_poly.type
_entity_poly.pdbx_seq_one_letter_code
_entity_poly.pdbx_strand_id
1 'polypeptide(L)'
;MADAYSARHVGADTWTRACAGGRAMIRFSSQPAWWPAARQQQLVQGSAPDVDANEPSALVIAMAMLGVLVCMIPLGVFAFLGLGERALLGTTGLVLSLLVLAAGGALLRKTEQAFLSCTALVLWALGCALLLINLGSDQFESRDGALVLCALAAALQVLGAWLARPRWIQAIMGVFWAVAVYGLCMLLQSYVPWLLVLRLDCLVLALLWWCWLKAEPARLARPQHWYSQTRWAVFADAAMVGVLLSIGAGFYESAWLDIAGHRVWSQGWEDGFNWVFVATRWLSAATALAGVALLLRSWRSRGLPQPVLAMALLAGVLLAVCAWFSPSLGDVVLIAAAALFGARWRIALLCAVLGLVTLGKFYYALHWPLAIKGLGLAALGAVLLVGLLLLRKRSATAVAAVQETKPSKAPLGWVLLGALLVFGLVNWDVRGKEQVIAHGQRILVPLVPVDPRSLMQGDYMDLRFELPAQVENGLAEVLGPSATVRAMVDAQGRARVTALADERQPAKAGEISLPLKRLKGRWVLVTDAYFFPEGQGEHFAAGRYGNFRVLPDGRALLVGLADAQGQAIQPLPGGSIWESRPAQQRLREDAPPVDAVPEPTLDPVDPESAPQAERPASAATQEQPLKAEEAARRATEEAQKAAAALEKQ
;
A
#
# COMPACT_ATOMS: atom_id res chain seq x y z
N MET A 1 60.30 57.01 7.83
CA MET A 1 60.24 56.03 6.71
C MET A 1 59.79 54.66 7.24
N ALA A 2 58.67 54.66 7.95
CA ALA A 2 58.08 53.50 8.60
C ALA A 2 56.57 53.74 8.52
N ASP A 3 55.96 53.49 7.35
CA ASP A 3 54.51 53.65 7.11
C ASP A 3 54.08 53.11 5.73
N ALA A 4 54.27 51.81 5.45
CA ALA A 4 53.77 51.25 4.18
C ALA A 4 53.50 49.72 4.12
N TYR A 5 53.12 49.04 5.22
CA TYR A 5 52.82 47.59 5.13
C TYR A 5 51.68 47.04 6.03
N SER A 6 50.73 47.86 6.50
CA SER A 6 49.61 47.38 7.36
C SER A 6 48.19 47.66 6.85
N ALA A 7 47.99 47.89 5.55
CA ALA A 7 46.67 48.18 5.01
C ALA A 7 46.25 47.17 3.92
N ARG A 8 45.88 45.94 4.33
CA ARG A 8 45.10 45.05 3.45
C ARG A 8 44.27 43.97 4.15
N HIS A 9 43.76 44.15 5.37
CA HIS A 9 42.84 43.19 6.03
C HIS A 9 41.70 43.88 6.82
N VAL A 10 41.07 44.89 6.22
CA VAL A 10 39.82 45.47 6.75
C VAL A 10 38.81 45.54 5.61
N GLY A 11 38.07 44.45 5.40
CA GLY A 11 37.07 44.36 4.33
C GLY A 11 36.16 43.13 4.35
N ALA A 12 36.18 42.31 5.42
CA ALA A 12 35.34 41.10 5.52
C ALA A 12 34.25 41.18 6.62
N ASP A 13 34.34 42.13 7.56
CA ASP A 13 33.46 42.18 8.74
C ASP A 13 32.22 43.08 8.61
N THR A 14 32.00 43.69 7.44
CA THR A 14 30.81 44.52 7.16
C THR A 14 29.69 43.77 6.42
N TRP A 15 29.98 42.60 5.82
CA TRP A 15 28.97 41.78 5.14
C TRP A 15 28.17 40.86 6.09
N THR A 16 28.71 40.53 7.26
CA THR A 16 28.05 39.64 8.23
C THR A 16 27.03 40.35 9.13
N ARG A 17 27.09 41.69 9.26
CA ARG A 17 26.13 42.47 10.07
C ARG A 17 24.93 43.03 9.28
N ALA A 18 25.00 43.10 7.95
CA ALA A 18 23.90 43.61 7.12
C ALA A 18 22.80 42.57 6.82
N CYS A 19 23.02 41.28 7.10
CA CYS A 19 22.03 40.21 6.91
C CYS A 19 21.15 39.91 8.15
N ALA A 20 21.15 40.79 9.16
CA ALA A 20 20.26 40.67 10.33
C ALA A 20 18.85 41.27 10.10
N GLY A 21 18.59 41.86 8.93
CA GLY A 21 17.30 42.46 8.60
C GLY A 21 16.77 41.98 7.25
N GLY A 22 15.81 41.06 7.28
CA GLY A 22 14.84 40.91 6.19
C GLY A 22 15.00 39.68 5.28
N ARG A 23 13.90 38.90 5.28
CA ARG A 23 13.48 37.86 4.33
C ARG A 23 14.17 36.50 4.43
N ALA A 24 13.35 35.55 4.86
CA ALA A 24 13.54 34.11 4.78
C ALA A 24 13.93 33.68 3.36
N MET A 25 15.24 33.60 3.10
CA MET A 25 15.71 32.54 2.22
C MET A 25 15.37 31.23 2.92
N ILE A 26 14.62 30.37 2.22
CA ILE A 26 14.22 29.03 2.66
C ILE A 26 15.50 28.21 2.87
N ARG A 27 16.13 28.39 4.03
CA ARG A 27 17.03 27.39 4.58
C ARG A 27 16.08 26.29 5.03
N PHE A 28 16.15 25.13 4.39
CA PHE A 28 15.57 23.91 4.93
C PHE A 28 16.20 23.69 6.31
N SER A 29 15.57 24.25 7.34
CA SER A 29 15.95 24.01 8.72
C SER A 29 15.83 22.52 8.95
N SER A 30 16.95 21.86 9.26
CA SER A 30 16.97 20.46 9.70
C SER A 30 16.21 20.27 11.03
N GLN A 31 15.91 21.39 11.72
CA GLN A 31 15.17 21.43 12.97
C GLN A 31 13.67 21.63 12.68
N PRO A 32 12.82 20.64 13.01
CA PRO A 32 11.38 20.84 12.96
C PRO A 32 10.94 21.91 13.97
N ALA A 33 9.92 22.70 13.62
CA ALA A 33 9.38 23.75 14.48
C ALA A 33 8.90 23.26 15.86
N TRP A 34 8.57 21.95 15.97
CA TRP A 34 8.14 21.31 17.22
C TRP A 34 9.31 20.86 18.12
N TRP A 35 10.55 20.79 17.61
CA TRP A 35 11.71 20.24 18.33
C TRP A 35 12.04 20.96 19.64
N PRO A 36 12.05 22.32 19.70
CA PRO A 36 12.34 23.03 20.94
C PRO A 36 11.31 22.74 22.05
N ALA A 37 10.03 22.67 21.69
CA ALA A 37 8.94 22.35 22.62
C ALA A 37 9.04 20.90 23.14
N ALA A 38 9.33 19.94 22.25
CA ALA A 38 9.53 18.55 22.64
C ALA A 38 10.75 18.37 23.56
N ARG A 39 11.83 19.14 23.33
CA ARG A 39 13.01 19.15 24.20
C ARG A 39 12.71 19.72 25.58
N GLN A 40 11.96 20.82 25.66
CA GLN A 40 11.52 21.38 26.94
C GLN A 40 10.69 20.39 27.76
N GLN A 41 9.89 19.56 27.09
CA GLN A 41 9.09 18.51 27.72
C GLN A 41 9.86 17.21 27.97
N GLN A 42 11.17 17.18 27.73
CA GLN A 42 12.05 16.00 27.86
C GLN A 42 11.59 14.79 27.02
N LEU A 43 10.80 15.03 25.97
CA LEU A 43 10.34 13.99 25.04
C LEU A 43 11.45 13.56 24.06
N VAL A 44 12.39 14.46 23.77
CA VAL A 44 13.57 14.22 22.93
C VAL A 44 14.84 14.70 23.64
N GLN A 45 15.98 14.04 23.37
CA GLN A 45 17.28 14.40 23.94
C GLN A 45 18.19 15.07 22.89
N GLY A 46 19.12 15.90 23.36
CA GLY A 46 20.15 16.56 22.54
C GLY A 46 19.76 17.93 21.99
N SER A 47 20.76 18.68 21.51
CA SER A 47 20.53 19.68 20.47
C SER A 47 20.00 18.99 19.22
N ALA A 48 19.21 19.67 18.39
CA ALA A 48 18.99 19.14 17.05
C ALA A 48 20.36 18.92 16.40
N PRO A 49 20.55 17.85 15.60
CA PRO A 49 21.83 17.57 14.98
C PRO A 49 22.30 18.83 14.25
N ASP A 50 23.49 19.29 14.61
CA ASP A 50 24.12 20.42 13.93
C ASP A 50 24.22 20.06 12.46
N VAL A 51 23.94 21.03 11.59
CA VAL A 51 24.23 20.86 10.16
C VAL A 51 25.74 20.67 10.08
N ASP A 52 26.19 19.47 9.72
CA ASP A 52 27.61 19.21 9.47
C ASP A 52 28.04 20.19 8.36
N ALA A 53 28.69 21.29 8.73
CA ALA A 53 29.08 22.35 7.81
C ALA A 53 30.06 21.85 6.72
N ASN A 54 30.67 20.70 6.96
CA ASN A 54 31.61 20.02 6.07
C ASN A 54 30.92 19.05 5.09
N GLU A 55 29.62 18.76 5.23
CA GLU A 55 28.91 17.90 4.31
C GLU A 55 28.18 18.71 3.22
N PRO A 56 28.33 18.35 1.93
CA PRO A 56 27.62 19.01 0.86
C PRO A 56 26.10 18.83 1.03
N SER A 57 25.33 19.87 0.71
CA SER A 57 23.87 19.79 0.77
C SER A 57 23.33 18.66 -0.11
N ALA A 58 22.18 18.09 0.27
CA ALA A 58 21.55 17.00 -0.49
C ALA A 58 21.32 17.35 -1.97
N LEU A 59 21.03 18.62 -2.29
CA LEU A 59 20.89 19.11 -3.66
C LEU A 59 22.22 19.05 -4.43
N VAL A 60 23.34 19.43 -3.80
CA VAL A 60 24.67 19.32 -4.42
C VAL A 60 25.04 17.86 -4.65
N ILE A 61 24.75 16.97 -3.70
CA ILE A 61 24.95 15.52 -3.87
C ILE A 61 24.11 15.00 -5.04
N ALA A 62 22.84 15.40 -5.14
CA ALA A 62 21.95 14.98 -6.22
C ALA A 62 22.43 15.47 -7.58
N MET A 63 22.84 16.74 -7.70
CA MET A 63 23.41 17.26 -8.95
C MET A 63 24.73 16.59 -9.32
N ALA A 64 25.60 16.34 -8.34
CA ALA A 64 26.84 15.60 -8.56
C ALA A 64 26.57 14.17 -9.02
N MET A 65 25.62 13.48 -8.40
CA MET A 65 25.20 12.13 -8.78
C MET A 65 24.65 12.11 -10.22
N LEU A 66 23.79 13.08 -10.57
CA LEU A 66 23.27 13.22 -11.93
C LEU A 66 24.41 13.40 -12.95
N GLY A 67 25.36 14.30 -12.65
CA GLY A 67 26.53 14.51 -13.51
C GLY A 67 27.37 13.24 -13.69
N VAL A 68 27.62 12.50 -12.60
CA VAL A 68 28.33 11.22 -12.67
C VAL A 68 27.57 10.20 -13.50
N LEU A 69 26.25 10.06 -13.32
CA LEU A 69 25.44 9.12 -14.10
C LEU A 69 25.44 9.46 -15.59
N VAL A 70 25.34 10.75 -15.95
CA VAL A 70 25.41 11.21 -17.34
C VAL A 70 26.77 10.88 -17.99
N CYS A 71 27.87 10.90 -17.22
CA CYS A 71 29.18 10.51 -17.75
C CYS A 71 29.36 8.97 -17.78
N MET A 72 28.94 8.28 -16.72
CA MET A 72 29.25 6.86 -16.52
C MET A 72 28.31 5.92 -17.28
N ILE A 73 27.04 6.28 -17.47
CA ILE A 73 26.09 5.42 -18.20
C ILE A 73 26.52 5.26 -19.68
N PRO A 74 26.80 6.33 -20.46
CA PRO A 74 27.27 6.17 -21.83
C PRO A 74 28.60 5.41 -21.92
N LEU A 75 29.51 5.63 -20.97
CA LEU A 75 30.76 4.89 -20.89
C LEU A 75 30.52 3.39 -20.64
N GLY A 76 29.59 3.07 -19.74
CA GLY A 76 29.17 1.70 -19.47
C GLY A 76 28.53 1.03 -20.68
N VAL A 77 27.67 1.74 -21.40
CA VAL A 77 27.06 1.26 -22.66
C VAL A 77 28.13 1.03 -23.73
N PHE A 78 29.08 1.96 -23.89
CA PHE A 78 30.19 1.80 -24.82
C PHE A 78 31.06 0.59 -24.47
N ALA A 79 31.38 0.40 -23.19
CA ALA A 79 32.10 -0.78 -22.71
C ALA A 79 31.30 -2.08 -22.96
N PHE A 80 29.97 -2.04 -22.78
CA PHE A 80 29.07 -3.15 -23.08
C PHE A 80 29.09 -3.53 -24.55
N LEU A 81 28.95 -2.54 -25.44
CA LEU A 81 28.99 -2.76 -26.89
C LEU A 81 30.37 -3.20 -27.38
N GLY A 82 31.45 -2.70 -26.77
CA GLY A 82 32.82 -3.01 -27.17
C GLY A 82 33.33 -4.38 -26.71
N LEU A 83 33.03 -4.77 -25.46
CA LEU A 83 33.45 -6.06 -24.91
C LEU A 83 32.50 -7.20 -25.29
N GLY A 84 31.22 -6.87 -25.52
CA GLY A 84 30.16 -7.83 -25.78
C GLY A 84 29.65 -8.54 -24.52
N GLU A 85 28.42 -9.04 -24.59
CA GLU A 85 27.71 -9.68 -23.47
C GLU A 85 28.46 -10.90 -22.92
N ARG A 86 28.96 -11.78 -23.80
CA ARG A 86 29.66 -13.01 -23.40
C ARG A 86 30.95 -12.75 -22.62
N ALA A 87 31.65 -11.66 -22.92
CA ALA A 87 32.85 -11.31 -22.16
C ALA A 87 32.50 -10.72 -20.80
N LEU A 88 31.44 -9.90 -20.73
CA LEU A 88 31.00 -9.23 -19.50
C LEU A 88 30.30 -10.15 -18.51
N LEU A 89 29.69 -11.24 -18.99
CA LEU A 89 29.04 -12.27 -18.18
C LEU A 89 29.90 -13.53 -18.03
N GLY A 90 31.21 -13.43 -18.29
CA GLY A 90 32.17 -14.53 -18.17
C GLY A 90 33.33 -14.24 -17.21
N THR A 91 34.42 -14.99 -17.33
CA THR A 91 35.63 -14.81 -16.48
C THR A 91 36.23 -13.41 -16.58
N THR A 92 36.17 -12.80 -17.77
CA THR A 92 36.59 -11.40 -17.98
C THR A 92 35.72 -10.42 -17.19
N GLY A 93 34.42 -10.67 -17.10
CA GLY A 93 33.47 -9.92 -16.27
C GLY A 93 33.80 -9.99 -14.78
N LEU A 94 34.18 -11.17 -14.27
CA LEU A 94 34.63 -11.34 -12.88
C LEU A 94 35.90 -10.51 -12.60
N VAL A 95 36.92 -10.61 -13.46
CA VAL A 95 38.16 -9.82 -13.29
C VAL A 95 37.85 -8.32 -13.34
N LEU A 96 37.03 -7.88 -14.30
CA LEU A 96 36.61 -6.49 -14.42
C LEU A 96 35.87 -6.01 -13.16
N SER A 97 34.97 -6.84 -12.61
CA SER A 97 34.23 -6.49 -11.39
C SER A 97 35.15 -6.23 -10.20
N LEU A 98 36.20 -7.06 -10.00
CA LEU A 98 37.18 -6.90 -8.93
C LEU A 98 38.03 -5.64 -9.13
N LEU A 99 38.44 -5.35 -10.38
CA LEU A 99 39.18 -4.13 -10.71
C LEU A 99 38.34 -2.87 -10.45
N VAL A 100 37.08 -2.88 -10.86
CA VAL A 100 36.14 -1.78 -10.63
C VAL A 100 35.86 -1.57 -9.14
N LEU A 101 35.68 -2.65 -8.37
CA LEU A 101 35.55 -2.59 -6.91
C LEU A 101 36.80 -2.02 -6.24
N ALA A 102 38.00 -2.45 -6.66
CA ALA A 102 39.26 -1.93 -6.13
C ALA A 102 39.42 -0.43 -6.43
N ALA A 103 39.09 0.01 -7.65
CA ALA A 103 39.12 1.42 -8.04
C ALA A 103 38.11 2.26 -7.25
N GLY A 104 36.85 1.79 -7.14
CA GLY A 104 35.80 2.45 -6.35
C GLY A 104 36.18 2.54 -4.87
N GLY A 105 36.66 1.45 -4.28
CA GLY A 105 37.11 1.40 -2.88
C GLY A 105 38.31 2.31 -2.60
N ALA A 106 39.30 2.37 -3.51
CA ALA A 106 40.43 3.28 -3.39
C ALA A 106 39.98 4.75 -3.43
N LEU A 107 39.00 5.08 -4.26
CA LEU A 107 38.46 6.43 -4.39
C LEU A 107 37.63 6.82 -3.15
N LEU A 108 36.81 5.90 -2.63
CA LEU A 108 36.04 6.06 -1.39
C LEU A 108 36.93 6.38 -0.18
N ARG A 109 38.14 5.81 -0.14
CA ARG A 109 39.11 6.02 0.95
C ARG A 109 39.89 7.34 0.85
N LYS A 110 40.03 7.88 -0.36
CA LYS A 110 40.91 9.04 -0.63
C LYS A 110 40.18 10.37 -0.76
N THR A 111 38.89 10.36 -1.10
CA THR A 111 38.19 11.59 -1.53
C THR A 111 37.11 12.04 -0.57
N GLU A 112 36.99 13.37 -0.43
CA GLU A 112 35.94 14.05 0.34
C GLU A 112 35.12 15.00 -0.54
N GLN A 113 35.55 15.22 -1.80
CA GLN A 113 34.83 16.01 -2.79
C GLN A 113 33.55 15.29 -3.24
N ALA A 114 32.44 16.02 -3.34
CA ALA A 114 31.12 15.47 -3.64
C ALA A 114 31.08 14.67 -4.95
N PHE A 115 31.64 15.22 -6.04
CA PHE A 115 31.63 14.58 -7.35
C PHE A 115 32.42 13.27 -7.36
N LEU A 116 33.66 13.27 -6.87
CA LEU A 116 34.48 12.05 -6.80
C LEU A 116 33.90 11.01 -5.84
N SER A 117 33.24 11.44 -4.76
CA SER A 117 32.54 10.55 -3.84
C SER A 117 31.35 9.87 -4.53
N CYS A 118 30.60 10.59 -5.36
CA CYS A 118 29.55 10.01 -6.21
C CYS A 118 30.12 9.06 -7.27
N THR A 119 31.24 9.40 -7.93
CA THR A 119 31.93 8.50 -8.87
C THR A 119 32.37 7.22 -8.17
N ALA A 120 32.93 7.34 -6.97
CA ALA A 120 33.38 6.20 -6.17
C ALA A 120 32.21 5.29 -5.80
N LEU A 121 31.08 5.87 -5.41
CA LEU A 121 29.85 5.13 -5.08
C LEU A 121 29.28 4.41 -6.31
N VAL A 122 29.23 5.06 -7.48
CA VAL A 122 28.74 4.45 -8.73
C VAL A 122 29.66 3.31 -9.18
N LEU A 123 30.99 3.50 -9.13
CA LEU A 123 31.94 2.42 -9.44
C LEU A 123 31.81 1.26 -8.45
N TRP A 124 31.68 1.55 -7.15
CA TRP A 124 31.45 0.51 -6.15
C TRP A 124 30.18 -0.30 -6.40
N ALA A 125 29.07 0.39 -6.68
CA ALA A 125 27.78 -0.24 -6.98
C ALA A 125 27.85 -1.08 -8.27
N LEU A 126 28.47 -0.55 -9.33
CA LEU A 126 28.68 -1.26 -10.59
C LEU A 126 29.55 -2.51 -10.40
N GLY A 127 30.64 -2.40 -9.66
CA GLY A 127 31.51 -3.53 -9.33
C GLY A 127 30.78 -4.61 -8.53
N CYS A 128 29.96 -4.22 -7.55
CA CYS A 128 29.12 -5.17 -6.80
C CYS A 128 28.11 -5.86 -7.72
N ALA A 129 27.41 -5.11 -8.57
CA ALA A 129 26.40 -5.65 -9.48
C ALA A 129 27.01 -6.64 -10.48
N LEU A 130 28.12 -6.26 -11.12
CA LEU A 130 28.83 -7.16 -12.05
C LEU A 130 29.33 -8.41 -11.36
N LEU A 131 29.90 -8.29 -10.15
CA LEU A 131 30.38 -9.45 -9.39
C LEU A 131 29.24 -10.41 -9.04
N LEU A 132 28.12 -9.89 -8.53
CA LEU A 132 26.96 -10.70 -8.15
C LEU A 132 26.29 -11.35 -9.36
N ILE A 133 26.17 -10.64 -10.48
CA ILE A 133 25.62 -11.20 -11.73
C ILE A 133 26.52 -12.31 -12.27
N ASN A 134 27.84 -12.10 -12.31
CA ASN A 134 28.78 -13.10 -12.83
C ASN A 134 28.94 -14.32 -11.91
N LEU A 135 28.79 -14.16 -10.59
CA LEU A 135 28.75 -15.29 -9.66
C LEU A 135 27.38 -16.01 -9.67
N GLY A 136 26.32 -15.29 -10.02
CA GLY A 136 24.95 -15.74 -9.94
C GLY A 136 24.36 -16.28 -11.24
N SER A 137 24.99 -16.10 -12.40
CA SER A 137 24.43 -16.47 -13.72
C SER A 137 23.94 -17.92 -13.82
N ASP A 138 24.56 -18.85 -13.08
CA ASP A 138 24.13 -20.26 -13.00
C ASP A 138 23.54 -20.63 -11.62
N GLN A 139 23.60 -19.74 -10.62
CA GLN A 139 23.32 -20.04 -9.21
C GLN A 139 22.09 -19.32 -8.62
N PHE A 140 21.47 -18.37 -9.33
CA PHE A 140 20.24 -17.70 -8.85
C PHE A 140 19.04 -18.65 -8.70
N GLU A 141 19.06 -19.80 -9.37
CA GLU A 141 17.97 -20.79 -9.28
C GLU A 141 18.08 -21.67 -8.03
N SER A 142 19.27 -21.80 -7.44
CA SER A 142 19.46 -22.60 -6.22
C SER A 142 19.36 -21.72 -4.96
N ARG A 143 18.71 -22.26 -3.93
CA ARG A 143 18.56 -21.57 -2.62
C ARG A 143 19.92 -21.29 -1.98
N ASP A 144 20.88 -22.21 -2.13
CA ASP A 144 22.25 -22.08 -1.61
C ASP A 144 23.02 -20.95 -2.31
N GLY A 145 22.87 -20.82 -3.63
CA GLY A 145 23.46 -19.74 -4.40
C GLY A 145 22.95 -18.38 -3.95
N ALA A 146 21.63 -18.25 -3.77
CA ALA A 146 21.03 -17.01 -3.26
C ALA A 146 21.54 -16.64 -1.85
N LEU A 147 21.71 -17.61 -0.96
CA LEU A 147 22.29 -17.38 0.38
C LEU A 147 23.71 -16.80 0.29
N VAL A 148 24.57 -17.42 -0.53
CA VAL A 148 25.97 -16.97 -0.71
C VAL A 148 26.00 -15.56 -1.29
N LEU A 149 25.14 -15.25 -2.25
CA LEU A 149 25.05 -13.92 -2.85
C LEU A 149 24.58 -12.86 -1.85
N CYS A 150 23.57 -13.14 -1.03
CA CYS A 150 23.14 -12.21 0.03
C CYS A 150 24.24 -12.00 1.08
N ALA A 151 24.94 -13.05 1.49
CA ALA A 151 26.06 -12.96 2.42
C ALA A 151 27.22 -12.15 1.84
N LEU A 152 27.58 -12.39 0.58
CA LEU A 152 28.61 -11.65 -0.13
C LEU A 152 28.23 -10.17 -0.30
N ALA A 153 26.99 -9.89 -0.71
CA ALA A 153 26.48 -8.54 -0.82
C ALA A 153 26.57 -7.80 0.53
N ALA A 154 26.16 -8.44 1.63
CA ALA A 154 26.29 -7.86 2.97
C ALA A 154 27.76 -7.59 3.34
N ALA A 155 28.67 -8.53 3.09
CA ALA A 155 30.10 -8.35 3.36
C ALA A 155 30.70 -7.19 2.56
N LEU A 156 30.33 -7.05 1.28
CA LEU A 156 30.74 -5.94 0.43
C LEU A 156 30.22 -4.60 0.98
N GLN A 157 28.97 -4.50 1.42
CA GLN A 157 28.46 -3.24 1.98
C GLN A 157 29.19 -2.83 3.28
N VAL A 158 29.57 -3.79 4.13
CA VAL A 158 30.39 -3.50 5.33
C VAL A 158 31.80 -3.02 4.92
N LEU A 159 32.41 -3.66 3.92
CA LEU A 159 33.71 -3.24 3.39
C LEU A 159 33.64 -1.83 2.78
N GLY A 160 32.61 -1.54 1.99
CA GLY A 160 32.36 -0.22 1.41
C GLY A 160 32.17 0.84 2.48
N ALA A 161 31.40 0.56 3.53
CA ALA A 161 31.22 1.45 4.68
C ALA A 161 32.53 1.69 5.46
N TRP A 162 33.38 0.66 5.58
CA TRP A 162 34.69 0.78 6.24
C TRP A 162 35.67 1.66 5.45
N LEU A 163 35.63 1.56 4.11
CA LEU A 163 36.46 2.35 3.19
C LEU A 163 35.98 3.79 3.04
N ALA A 164 34.66 4.01 3.05
CA ALA A 164 34.06 5.32 2.84
C ALA A 164 34.41 6.30 3.96
N ARG A 165 34.98 7.46 3.60
CA ARG A 165 35.12 8.61 4.52
C ARG A 165 33.81 9.38 4.73
N PRO A 166 33.01 9.71 3.70
CA PRO A 166 31.79 10.50 3.88
C PRO A 166 30.71 9.72 4.65
N ARG A 167 30.07 10.35 5.63
CA ARG A 167 29.06 9.68 6.49
C ARG A 167 27.79 9.36 5.71
N TRP A 168 27.39 10.21 4.77
CA TRP A 168 26.23 9.94 3.91
C TRP A 168 26.41 8.69 3.03
N ILE A 169 27.65 8.37 2.60
CA ILE A 169 27.92 7.11 1.87
C ILE A 169 27.80 5.93 2.83
N GLN A 170 28.33 6.04 4.05
CA GLN A 170 28.17 4.99 5.07
C GLN A 170 26.70 4.73 5.38
N ALA A 171 25.86 5.77 5.38
CA ALA A 171 24.41 5.62 5.51
C ALA A 171 23.82 4.79 4.35
N ILE A 172 24.17 5.12 3.10
CA ILE A 172 23.72 4.36 1.92
C ILE A 172 24.17 2.89 2.02
N MET A 173 25.42 2.64 2.39
CA MET A 173 25.95 1.28 2.60
C MET A 173 25.16 0.53 3.69
N GLY A 174 24.78 1.21 4.77
CA GLY A 174 23.95 0.64 5.84
C GLY A 174 22.57 0.19 5.35
N VAL A 175 21.91 1.00 4.51
CA VAL A 175 20.62 0.64 3.89
C VAL A 175 20.74 -0.65 3.09
N PHE A 176 21.70 -0.71 2.15
CA PHE A 176 21.87 -1.89 1.29
C PHE A 176 22.37 -3.12 2.06
N TRP A 177 23.17 -2.92 3.10
CA TRP A 177 23.59 -3.99 4.01
C TRP A 177 22.37 -4.63 4.67
N ALA A 178 21.46 -3.82 5.21
CA ALA A 178 20.27 -4.33 5.86
C ALA A 178 19.35 -5.07 4.88
N VAL A 179 19.21 -4.59 3.64
CA VAL A 179 18.44 -5.31 2.60
C VAL A 179 19.07 -6.67 2.29
N ALA A 180 20.40 -6.74 2.17
CA ALA A 180 21.11 -7.99 1.93
C ALA A 180 20.99 -8.97 3.12
N VAL A 181 21.12 -8.49 4.36
CA VAL A 181 20.96 -9.31 5.57
C VAL A 181 19.51 -9.74 5.76
N TYR A 182 18.55 -8.88 5.44
CA TYR A 182 17.13 -9.23 5.44
C TYR A 182 16.87 -10.41 4.49
N GLY A 183 17.37 -10.33 3.24
CA GLY A 183 17.28 -11.42 2.27
C GLY A 183 17.98 -12.69 2.74
N LEU A 184 19.17 -12.57 3.33
CA LEU A 184 19.92 -13.69 3.91
C LEU A 184 19.12 -14.42 5.00
N CYS A 185 18.55 -13.67 5.95
CA CYS A 185 17.75 -14.23 7.02
C CYS A 185 16.46 -14.87 6.50
N MET A 186 15.79 -14.24 5.54
CA MET A 186 14.59 -14.79 4.90
C MET A 186 14.89 -16.13 4.22
N LEU A 187 15.99 -16.21 3.46
CA LEU A 187 16.45 -17.44 2.82
C LEU A 187 16.82 -18.50 3.86
N LEU A 188 17.52 -18.12 4.94
CA LEU A 188 17.89 -19.05 6.01
C LEU A 188 16.65 -19.68 6.67
N GLN A 189 15.62 -18.87 6.93
CA GLN A 189 14.35 -19.35 7.50
C GLN A 189 13.59 -20.27 6.54
N SER A 190 13.81 -20.16 5.23
CA SER A 190 13.19 -21.06 4.25
C SER A 190 13.70 -22.51 4.36
N TYR A 191 14.87 -22.77 4.96
CA TYR A 191 15.37 -24.14 5.20
C TYR A 191 14.63 -24.83 6.34
N VAL A 192 14.10 -24.06 7.29
CA VAL A 192 13.46 -24.59 8.49
C VAL A 192 12.15 -23.83 8.73
N PRO A 193 11.00 -24.35 8.25
CA PRO A 193 9.72 -23.64 8.33
C PRO A 193 9.33 -23.21 9.76
N TRP A 194 9.77 -23.94 10.79
CA TRP A 194 9.57 -23.57 12.20
C TRP A 194 10.20 -22.20 12.55
N LEU A 195 11.28 -21.81 11.88
CA LEU A 195 11.93 -20.50 12.05
C LEU A 195 11.17 -19.37 11.37
N LEU A 196 10.21 -19.64 10.48
CA LEU A 196 9.39 -18.61 9.85
C LEU A 196 8.54 -17.86 10.88
N VAL A 197 8.11 -18.55 11.94
CA VAL A 197 7.40 -17.91 13.07
C VAL A 197 8.25 -16.79 13.67
N LEU A 198 9.57 -16.98 13.77
CA LEU A 198 10.48 -16.08 14.49
C LEU A 198 10.85 -14.81 13.74
N ARG A 199 10.58 -14.69 12.42
CA ARG A 199 10.88 -13.49 11.62
C ARG A 199 12.25 -12.86 11.92
N LEU A 200 13.28 -13.69 11.82
CA LEU A 200 14.66 -13.35 12.18
C LEU A 200 15.22 -12.19 11.35
N ASP A 201 14.76 -12.05 10.12
CA ASP A 201 15.06 -10.98 9.18
C ASP A 201 14.77 -9.56 9.70
N CYS A 202 13.75 -9.40 10.55
CA CYS A 202 13.42 -8.12 11.19
C CYS A 202 13.81 -8.10 12.66
N LEU A 203 13.43 -9.13 13.42
CA LEU A 203 13.53 -9.11 14.89
C LEU A 203 14.98 -9.04 15.37
N VAL A 204 15.89 -9.79 14.73
CA VAL A 204 17.30 -9.79 15.14
C VAL A 204 17.91 -8.41 14.89
N LEU A 205 17.68 -7.82 13.72
CA LEU A 205 18.21 -6.50 13.36
C LEU A 205 17.63 -5.40 14.27
N ALA A 206 16.33 -5.41 14.55
CA ALA A 206 15.69 -4.44 15.44
C ALA A 206 16.19 -4.54 16.88
N LEU A 207 16.37 -5.76 17.41
CA LEU A 207 16.91 -5.98 18.77
C LEU A 207 18.39 -5.59 18.87
N LEU A 208 19.20 -5.92 17.87
CA LEU A 208 20.60 -5.49 17.80
C LEU A 208 20.70 -3.96 17.77
N TRP A 209 19.84 -3.29 17.00
CA TRP A 209 19.79 -1.84 16.97
C TRP A 209 19.30 -1.25 18.30
N TRP A 210 18.32 -1.86 18.97
CA TRP A 210 17.92 -1.43 20.31
C TRP A 210 19.09 -1.50 21.30
N CYS A 211 19.79 -2.64 21.33
CA CYS A 211 20.98 -2.83 22.16
C CYS A 211 22.06 -1.81 21.81
N TRP A 212 22.23 -1.52 20.52
CA TRP A 212 23.14 -0.47 20.05
C TRP A 212 22.78 0.90 20.63
N LEU A 213 21.53 1.34 20.50
CA LEU A 213 21.05 2.64 20.99
C LEU A 213 21.22 2.78 22.52
N LYS A 214 21.02 1.69 23.29
CA LYS A 214 21.25 1.73 24.75
C LYS A 214 22.72 2.01 25.11
N ALA A 215 23.65 1.38 24.38
CA ALA A 215 25.08 1.51 24.64
C ALA A 215 25.74 2.68 23.90
N GLU A 216 25.04 3.32 22.95
CA GLU A 216 25.59 4.38 22.09
C GLU A 216 26.10 5.60 22.89
N PRO A 217 25.36 6.20 23.84
CA PRO A 217 25.82 7.40 24.54
C PRO A 217 27.12 7.16 25.30
N ALA A 218 27.26 6.01 25.96
CA ALA A 218 28.46 5.64 26.70
C ALA A 218 29.66 5.37 25.78
N ARG A 219 29.41 4.82 24.59
CA ARG A 219 30.46 4.54 23.58
C ARG A 219 30.97 5.80 22.92
N LEU A 220 30.07 6.71 22.52
CA LEU A 220 30.45 7.98 21.90
C LEU A 220 31.17 8.92 22.90
N ALA A 221 30.91 8.79 24.20
CA ALA A 221 31.63 9.53 25.24
C ALA A 221 33.11 9.12 25.41
N ARG A 222 33.51 7.92 24.94
CA ARG A 222 34.89 7.42 25.02
C ARG A 222 35.33 6.84 23.67
N PRO A 223 35.66 7.67 22.67
CA PRO A 223 36.01 7.21 21.33
C PRO A 223 37.46 6.68 21.27
N GLN A 224 37.77 5.63 22.05
CA GLN A 224 39.09 4.99 22.03
C GLN A 224 39.19 3.87 20.99
N HIS A 225 38.07 3.25 20.59
CA HIS A 225 38.06 2.09 19.72
C HIS A 225 37.39 2.37 18.35
N TRP A 226 37.71 1.54 17.35
CA TRP A 226 37.20 1.71 15.98
C TRP A 226 35.67 1.61 15.88
N TYR A 227 35.04 0.83 16.77
CA TYR A 227 33.59 0.61 16.87
C TYR A 227 32.85 1.69 17.66
N SER A 228 33.57 2.58 18.36
CA SER A 228 33.01 3.74 19.08
C SER A 228 32.95 5.01 18.22
N GLN A 229 33.21 4.89 16.91
CA GLN A 229 33.21 6.03 15.99
C GLN A 229 31.81 6.34 15.47
N THR A 230 31.49 7.62 15.31
CA THR A 230 30.19 8.13 14.83
C THR A 230 29.76 7.52 13.48
N ARG A 231 30.70 7.10 12.65
CA ARG A 231 30.42 6.39 11.38
C ARG A 231 29.52 5.17 11.54
N TRP A 232 29.73 4.38 12.60
CA TRP A 232 28.96 3.16 12.82
C TRP A 232 27.59 3.44 13.42
N ALA A 233 27.40 4.58 14.08
CA ALA A 233 26.08 5.05 14.48
C ALA A 233 25.22 5.43 13.27
N VAL A 234 25.79 6.17 12.32
CA VAL A 234 25.12 6.54 11.06
C VAL A 234 24.78 5.28 10.24
N PHE A 235 25.71 4.34 10.15
CA PHE A 235 25.48 3.05 9.49
C PHE A 235 24.33 2.26 10.16
N ALA A 236 24.32 2.18 11.49
CA ALA A 236 23.28 1.44 12.23
C ALA A 236 21.89 2.07 12.09
N ASP A 237 21.78 3.39 12.16
CA ASP A 237 20.52 4.11 11.94
C ASP A 237 20.02 3.90 10.49
N ALA A 238 20.92 3.96 9.52
CA ALA A 238 20.56 3.75 8.12
C ALA A 238 20.23 2.29 7.79
N ALA A 239 20.85 1.33 8.48
CA ALA A 239 20.48 -0.08 8.39
C ALA A 239 19.00 -0.31 8.77
N MET A 240 18.49 0.37 9.81
CA MET A 240 17.06 0.27 10.14
C MET A 240 16.16 0.88 9.07
N VAL A 241 16.60 1.94 8.40
CA VAL A 241 15.88 2.46 7.24
C VAL A 241 15.81 1.40 6.13
N GLY A 242 16.90 0.66 5.89
CA GLY A 242 16.90 -0.49 4.97
C GLY A 242 15.91 -1.59 5.37
N VAL A 243 15.84 -1.97 6.65
CA VAL A 243 14.82 -2.91 7.14
C VAL A 243 13.40 -2.39 6.89
N LEU A 244 13.14 -1.11 7.21
CA LEU A 244 11.83 -0.48 6.99
C LEU A 244 11.46 -0.42 5.49
N LEU A 245 12.44 -0.21 4.61
CA LEU A 245 12.23 -0.26 3.16
C LEU A 245 11.90 -1.68 2.69
N SER A 246 12.56 -2.72 3.23
CA SER A 246 12.21 -4.12 2.95
C SER A 246 10.78 -4.46 3.40
N ILE A 247 10.36 -3.98 4.58
CA ILE A 247 8.99 -4.14 5.05
C ILE A 247 8.01 -3.40 4.10
N GLY A 248 8.33 -2.16 3.70
CA GLY A 248 7.49 -1.35 2.81
C GLY A 248 7.36 -1.89 1.39
N ALA A 249 8.45 -2.44 0.84
CA ALA A 249 8.46 -3.15 -0.44
C ALA A 249 7.61 -4.43 -0.41
N GLY A 250 7.18 -4.85 0.79
CA GLY A 250 6.25 -5.95 0.97
C GLY A 250 6.89 -7.29 0.69
N PHE A 251 8.19 -7.51 0.96
CA PHE A 251 8.82 -8.84 0.79
C PHE A 251 8.05 -9.98 1.48
N TYR A 252 7.26 -9.68 2.53
CA TYR A 252 6.33 -10.62 3.17
C TYR A 252 4.93 -10.68 2.55
N GLU A 253 4.48 -9.66 1.83
CA GLU A 253 3.10 -9.49 1.36
C GLU A 253 2.99 -9.67 -0.17
N SER A 254 3.94 -9.18 -0.97
CA SER A 254 4.01 -9.34 -2.43
C SER A 254 4.53 -10.72 -2.85
N ALA A 255 5.37 -11.36 -2.04
CA ALA A 255 5.73 -12.77 -2.23
C ALA A 255 4.56 -13.74 -1.96
N TRP A 256 3.48 -13.25 -1.34
CA TRP A 256 2.33 -14.05 -0.92
C TRP A 256 1.05 -13.85 -1.75
N LEU A 257 0.93 -12.77 -2.54
CA LEU A 257 -0.39 -12.36 -3.07
C LEU A 257 -0.51 -11.91 -4.54
N ASP A 258 0.49 -11.97 -5.45
CA ASP A 258 0.14 -11.85 -6.88
C ASP A 258 1.16 -12.33 -7.97
N ILE A 259 0.61 -13.09 -8.92
CA ILE A 259 0.93 -13.22 -10.37
C ILE A 259 2.29 -13.79 -10.85
N ALA A 260 3.22 -14.18 -9.96
CA ALA A 260 4.36 -15.03 -10.37
C ALA A 260 4.73 -16.12 -9.34
N GLY A 261 3.82 -16.42 -8.42
CA GLY A 261 3.98 -17.39 -7.31
C GLY A 261 4.09 -18.87 -7.72
N HIS A 262 4.53 -19.17 -8.94
CA HIS A 262 4.71 -20.54 -9.41
C HIS A 262 6.12 -21.12 -9.18
N ARG A 263 7.00 -20.48 -8.40
CA ARG A 263 8.39 -20.96 -8.35
C ARG A 263 9.11 -21.13 -7.01
N VAL A 264 8.52 -20.87 -5.84
CA VAL A 264 9.29 -21.09 -4.59
C VAL A 264 8.67 -22.11 -3.63
N TRP A 265 7.34 -22.25 -3.51
CA TRP A 265 6.73 -23.13 -2.49
C TRP A 265 5.45 -23.91 -2.89
N SER A 266 5.05 -23.97 -4.16
CA SER A 266 3.81 -24.64 -4.60
C SER A 266 3.90 -26.18 -4.71
N GLN A 267 4.67 -26.86 -3.85
CA GLN A 267 4.69 -28.33 -3.81
C GLN A 267 4.37 -28.84 -2.39
N GLY A 268 3.07 -28.99 -2.07
CA GLY A 268 2.57 -30.06 -1.18
C GLY A 268 2.50 -29.82 0.33
N TRP A 269 2.62 -28.58 0.85
CA TRP A 269 2.76 -28.32 2.30
C TRP A 269 1.61 -27.49 2.91
N GLU A 270 0.57 -27.14 2.15
CA GLU A 270 -0.46 -26.17 2.56
C GLU A 270 -1.36 -26.66 3.72
N ASP A 271 -1.63 -27.97 3.82
CA ASP A 271 -2.58 -28.49 4.82
C ASP A 271 -2.00 -28.58 6.25
N GLY A 272 -0.67 -28.54 6.42
CA GLY A 272 0.00 -28.79 7.72
C GLY A 272 0.46 -27.56 8.51
N PHE A 273 0.56 -26.38 7.89
CA PHE A 273 1.27 -25.22 8.46
C PHE A 273 0.39 -24.01 8.79
N ASN A 274 -0.93 -24.16 8.81
CA ASN A 274 -1.87 -23.10 9.21
C ASN A 274 -1.55 -22.48 10.59
N TRP A 275 -1.00 -23.29 11.51
CA TRP A 275 -0.59 -22.83 12.84
C TRP A 275 0.58 -21.84 12.81
N VAL A 276 1.47 -21.88 11.80
CA VAL A 276 2.60 -20.94 11.65
C VAL A 276 2.08 -19.53 11.45
N PHE A 277 1.08 -19.34 10.60
CA PHE A 277 0.48 -18.03 10.37
C PHE A 277 -0.16 -17.45 11.62
N VAL A 278 -0.84 -18.29 12.40
CA VAL A 278 -1.45 -17.89 13.68
C VAL A 278 -0.36 -17.53 14.69
N ALA A 279 0.71 -18.33 14.79
CA ALA A 279 1.84 -18.07 15.67
C ALA A 279 2.57 -16.77 15.29
N THR A 280 2.77 -16.49 14.01
CA THR A 280 3.39 -15.24 13.53
C THR A 280 2.55 -14.01 13.89
N ARG A 281 1.21 -14.11 13.84
CA ARG A 281 0.31 -13.03 14.31
C ARG A 281 0.45 -12.78 15.81
N TRP A 282 0.54 -13.84 16.62
CA TRP A 282 0.72 -13.71 18.08
C TRP A 282 2.08 -13.11 18.39
N LEU A 283 3.12 -13.56 17.68
CA LEU A 283 4.46 -13.01 17.83
C LEU A 283 4.48 -11.52 17.46
N SER A 284 3.84 -11.11 16.37
CA SER A 284 3.73 -9.70 15.97
C SER A 284 3.06 -8.83 17.05
N ALA A 285 1.95 -9.30 17.63
CA ALA A 285 1.31 -8.60 18.75
C ALA A 285 2.24 -8.56 19.98
N ALA A 286 2.93 -9.66 20.28
CA ALA A 286 3.87 -9.74 21.41
C ALA A 286 5.09 -8.82 21.22
N THR A 287 5.63 -8.70 20.00
CA THR A 287 6.77 -7.83 19.69
C THR A 287 6.40 -6.36 19.78
N ALA A 288 5.19 -5.99 19.33
CA ALA A 288 4.62 -4.66 19.54
C ALA A 288 4.51 -4.32 21.03
N LEU A 289 3.92 -5.21 21.83
CA LEU A 289 3.79 -5.02 23.28
C LEU A 289 5.14 -4.95 23.98
N ALA A 290 6.09 -5.80 23.59
CA ALA A 290 7.44 -5.79 24.15
C ALA A 290 8.17 -4.47 23.84
N GLY A 291 8.11 -3.98 22.60
CA GLY A 291 8.69 -2.69 22.21
C GLY A 291 8.10 -1.53 23.02
N VAL A 292 6.77 -1.49 23.16
CA VAL A 292 6.06 -0.49 23.96
C VAL A 292 6.45 -0.59 25.44
N ALA A 293 6.52 -1.80 26.01
CA ALA A 293 6.91 -1.99 27.40
C ALA A 293 8.33 -1.51 27.69
N LEU A 294 9.28 -1.78 26.78
CA LEU A 294 10.66 -1.29 26.88
C LEU A 294 10.73 0.24 26.80
N LEU A 295 9.97 0.86 25.89
CA LEU A 295 9.86 2.31 25.78
C LEU A 295 9.29 2.92 27.06
N LEU A 296 8.15 2.41 27.54
CA LEU A 296 7.49 2.88 28.76
C LEU A 296 8.40 2.74 29.99
N ARG A 297 9.14 1.63 30.12
CA ARG A 297 10.10 1.45 31.21
C ARG A 297 11.19 2.52 31.16
N SER A 298 11.69 2.83 29.96
CA SER A 298 12.71 3.87 29.76
C SER A 298 12.20 5.28 30.05
N TRP A 299 10.96 5.58 29.67
CA TRP A 299 10.35 6.89 29.89
C TRP A 299 9.97 7.08 31.35
N ARG A 300 9.51 6.01 32.02
CA ARG A 300 9.27 6.00 33.46
C ARG A 300 10.55 6.26 34.24
N SER A 301 11.67 5.63 33.86
CA SER A 301 12.97 5.90 34.51
C SER A 301 13.49 7.31 34.25
N ARG A 302 13.05 7.97 33.17
CA ARG A 302 13.35 9.37 32.85
C ARG A 302 12.41 10.37 33.55
N GLY A 303 11.42 9.91 34.32
CA GLY A 303 10.51 10.78 35.06
C GLY A 303 9.39 11.41 34.21
N LEU A 304 9.05 10.84 33.05
CA LEU A 304 7.94 11.34 32.26
C LEU A 304 6.61 11.25 33.03
N PRO A 305 5.69 12.21 32.84
CA PRO A 305 4.45 12.26 33.59
C PRO A 305 3.57 11.05 33.28
N GLN A 306 2.93 10.51 34.32
CA GLN A 306 2.00 9.37 34.24
C GLN A 306 0.97 9.47 33.11
N PRO A 307 0.35 10.63 32.80
CA PRO A 307 -0.60 10.70 31.70
C PRO A 307 0.01 10.42 30.32
N VAL A 308 1.28 10.81 30.08
CA VAL A 308 1.98 10.52 28.83
C VAL A 308 2.27 9.03 28.72
N LEU A 309 2.71 8.40 29.82
CA LEU A 309 2.92 6.95 29.87
C LEU A 309 1.63 6.17 29.64
N ALA A 310 0.51 6.62 30.22
CA ALA A 310 -0.80 5.99 30.04
C ALA A 310 -1.31 6.10 28.60
N MET A 311 -1.12 7.26 27.94
CA MET A 311 -1.46 7.42 26.53
C MET A 311 -0.60 6.52 25.63
N ALA A 312 0.71 6.49 25.88
CA ALA A 312 1.62 5.65 25.11
C ALA A 312 1.31 4.15 25.29
N LEU A 313 0.91 3.73 26.51
CA LEU A 313 0.43 2.38 26.75
C LEU A 313 -0.86 2.09 25.96
N LEU A 314 -1.84 3.00 26.01
CA LEU A 314 -3.10 2.83 25.28
C LEU A 314 -2.85 2.69 23.77
N ALA A 315 -2.10 3.63 23.18
CA ALA A 315 -1.73 3.59 21.78
C ALA A 315 -0.96 2.32 21.42
N GLY A 316 -0.02 1.89 22.28
CA GLY A 316 0.76 0.68 22.08
C GLY A 316 -0.07 -0.61 22.13
N VAL A 317 -1.06 -0.69 23.03
CA VAL A 317 -1.99 -1.83 23.09
C VAL A 317 -2.87 -1.88 21.84
N LEU A 318 -3.39 -0.74 21.39
CA LEU A 318 -4.19 -0.68 20.16
C LEU A 318 -3.37 -1.05 18.93
N LEU A 319 -2.11 -0.61 18.85
CA LEU A 319 -1.19 -1.01 17.79
C LEU A 319 -0.86 -2.51 17.84
N ALA A 320 -0.76 -3.11 19.02
CA ALA A 320 -0.59 -4.56 19.15
C ALA A 320 -1.83 -5.34 18.68
N VAL A 321 -3.04 -4.83 18.95
CA VAL A 321 -4.28 -5.38 18.37
C VAL A 321 -4.26 -5.27 16.85
N CYS A 322 -3.84 -4.14 16.29
CA CYS A 322 -3.70 -4.01 14.84
C CYS A 322 -2.61 -4.94 14.27
N ALA A 323 -1.52 -5.16 15.00
CA ALA A 323 -0.39 -5.99 14.60
C ALA A 323 -0.75 -7.49 14.51
N TRP A 324 -1.83 -7.90 15.17
CA TRP A 324 -2.45 -9.21 14.98
C TRP A 324 -3.03 -9.38 13.56
N PHE A 325 -3.68 -8.35 13.03
CA PHE A 325 -4.27 -8.37 11.69
C PHE A 325 -3.24 -8.11 10.59
N SER A 326 -2.22 -7.31 10.89
CA SER A 326 -1.10 -7.01 9.98
C SER A 326 0.23 -7.32 10.67
N PRO A 327 0.81 -8.53 10.46
CA PRO A 327 2.03 -8.96 11.15
C PRO A 327 3.26 -8.05 10.96
N SER A 328 3.35 -7.38 9.81
CA SER A 328 4.41 -6.42 9.51
C SER A 328 4.40 -5.21 10.46
N LEU A 329 3.23 -4.83 10.99
CA LEU A 329 3.08 -3.72 11.92
C LEU A 329 3.82 -3.94 13.24
N GLY A 330 3.94 -5.19 13.72
CA GLY A 330 4.64 -5.50 14.97
C GLY A 330 6.11 -5.08 14.95
N ASP A 331 6.81 -5.30 13.83
CA ASP A 331 8.20 -4.87 13.67
C ASP A 331 8.30 -3.35 13.59
N VAL A 332 7.39 -2.72 12.84
CA VAL A 332 7.35 -1.27 12.69
C VAL A 332 7.16 -0.61 14.06
N VAL A 333 6.32 -1.17 14.94
CA VAL A 333 6.12 -0.68 16.31
C VAL A 333 7.38 -0.89 17.16
N LEU A 334 8.05 -2.03 17.04
CA LEU A 334 9.32 -2.30 17.75
C LEU A 334 10.41 -1.31 17.34
N ILE A 335 10.57 -1.06 16.03
CA ILE A 335 11.54 -0.10 15.49
C ILE A 335 11.15 1.33 15.87
N ALA A 336 9.86 1.68 15.85
CA ALA A 336 9.37 2.98 16.31
C ALA A 336 9.69 3.21 17.79
N ALA A 337 9.47 2.20 18.63
CA ALA A 337 9.80 2.26 20.05
C ALA A 337 11.31 2.45 20.29
N ALA A 338 12.15 1.74 19.52
CA ALA A 338 13.60 1.92 19.57
C ALA A 338 14.01 3.34 19.12
N ALA A 339 13.42 3.83 18.03
CA ALA A 339 13.67 5.16 17.50
C ALA A 339 13.29 6.26 18.51
N LEU A 340 12.13 6.13 19.17
CA LEU A 340 11.69 7.05 20.22
C LEU A 340 12.57 6.95 21.47
N PHE A 341 13.04 5.75 21.83
CA PHE A 341 13.99 5.55 22.91
C PHE A 341 15.32 6.31 22.65
N GLY A 342 15.84 6.20 21.43
CA GLY A 342 17.08 6.84 20.95
C GLY A 342 16.92 8.25 20.37
N ALA A 343 15.75 8.87 20.49
CA ALA A 343 15.44 10.20 19.95
C ALA A 343 15.63 10.38 18.41
N ARG A 344 15.48 9.30 17.63
CA ARG A 344 15.59 9.28 16.15
C ARG A 344 14.25 9.63 15.49
N TRP A 345 13.79 10.87 15.64
CA TRP A 345 12.44 11.27 15.21
C TRP A 345 12.12 11.06 13.72
N ARG A 346 13.12 11.14 12.83
CA ARG A 346 12.94 10.89 11.39
C ARG A 346 12.59 9.44 11.11
N ILE A 347 13.25 8.52 11.80
CA ILE A 347 12.96 7.08 11.72
C ILE A 347 11.60 6.80 12.36
N ALA A 348 11.28 7.44 13.49
CA ALA A 348 9.95 7.31 14.10
C ALA A 348 8.83 7.83 13.17
N LEU A 349 9.05 8.94 12.46
CA LEU A 349 8.11 9.45 11.44
C LEU A 349 7.97 8.48 10.27
N LEU A 350 9.09 7.93 9.78
CA LEU A 350 9.07 6.90 8.74
C LEU A 350 8.28 5.67 9.20
N CYS A 351 8.45 5.23 10.44
CA CYS A 351 7.66 4.15 11.03
C CYS A 351 6.18 4.52 11.13
N ALA A 352 5.83 5.77 11.46
CA ALA A 352 4.44 6.22 11.49
C ALA A 352 3.80 6.20 10.09
N VAL A 353 4.51 6.68 9.07
CA VAL A 353 4.06 6.62 7.66
C VAL A 353 3.92 5.19 7.21
N LEU A 354 4.91 4.34 7.48
CA LEU A 354 4.86 2.92 7.12
C LEU A 354 3.77 2.16 7.90
N GLY A 355 3.53 2.53 9.15
CA GLY A 355 2.42 2.06 9.97
C GLY A 355 1.07 2.41 9.36
N LEU A 356 0.91 3.62 8.84
CA LEU A 356 -0.30 4.02 8.11
C LEU A 356 -0.45 3.27 6.78
N VAL A 357 0.63 3.04 6.05
CA VAL A 357 0.60 2.24 4.80
C VAL A 357 0.21 0.79 5.09
N THR A 358 0.82 0.16 6.10
CA THR A 358 0.52 -1.23 6.50
C THR A 358 -0.91 -1.37 7.02
N LEU A 359 -1.40 -0.42 7.82
CA LEU A 359 -2.81 -0.35 8.22
C LEU A 359 -3.73 -0.09 7.01
N GLY A 360 -3.32 0.75 6.07
CA GLY A 360 -4.06 1.03 4.84
C GLY A 360 -4.23 -0.23 3.98
N LYS A 361 -3.26 -1.15 4.00
CA LYS A 361 -3.38 -2.44 3.30
C LYS A 361 -4.49 -3.33 3.86
N PHE A 362 -4.91 -3.16 5.12
CA PHE A 362 -6.08 -3.86 5.67
C PHE A 362 -7.38 -3.56 4.88
N TYR A 363 -7.43 -2.44 4.17
CA TYR A 363 -8.51 -2.12 3.21
C TYR A 363 -8.69 -3.24 2.17
N TYR A 364 -7.58 -3.80 1.67
CA TYR A 364 -7.52 -4.81 0.62
C TYR A 364 -7.82 -6.23 1.12
N ALA A 365 -8.08 -6.43 2.42
CA ALA A 365 -8.49 -7.73 2.96
C ALA A 365 -9.95 -8.04 2.58
N LEU A 366 -10.15 -8.69 1.42
CA LEU A 366 -11.47 -8.92 0.82
C LEU A 366 -12.43 -9.79 1.66
N HIS A 367 -11.89 -10.59 2.59
CA HIS A 367 -12.70 -11.46 3.45
C HIS A 367 -13.41 -10.72 4.60
N TRP A 368 -13.13 -9.43 4.80
CA TRP A 368 -13.81 -8.61 5.80
C TRP A 368 -14.77 -7.62 5.15
N PRO A 369 -16.04 -7.60 5.58
CA PRO A 369 -16.99 -6.58 5.19
C PRO A 369 -16.48 -5.17 5.45
N LEU A 370 -16.76 -4.24 4.54
CA LEU A 370 -16.30 -2.86 4.64
C LEU A 370 -16.87 -2.17 5.89
N ALA A 371 -18.10 -2.50 6.26
CA ALA A 371 -18.77 -2.01 7.46
C ALA A 371 -18.00 -2.36 8.75
N ILE A 372 -17.49 -3.60 8.86
CA ILE A 372 -16.74 -4.03 10.04
C ILE A 372 -15.39 -3.31 10.11
N LYS A 373 -14.71 -3.11 8.96
CA LYS A 373 -13.47 -2.33 8.90
C LYS A 373 -13.69 -0.89 9.39
N GLY A 374 -14.78 -0.26 8.94
CA GLY A 374 -15.18 1.08 9.37
C GLY A 374 -15.51 1.16 10.85
N LEU A 375 -16.27 0.20 11.38
CA LEU A 375 -16.60 0.11 12.80
C LEU A 375 -15.35 -0.08 13.67
N GLY A 376 -14.40 -0.92 13.23
CA GLY A 376 -13.12 -1.12 13.90
C GLY A 376 -12.32 0.17 14.01
N LEU A 377 -12.18 0.91 12.90
CA LEU A 377 -11.51 2.22 12.90
C LEU A 377 -12.22 3.24 13.82
N ALA A 378 -13.55 3.28 13.79
CA ALA A 378 -14.34 4.15 14.66
C ALA A 378 -14.15 3.80 16.15
N ALA A 379 -14.15 2.50 16.48
CA ALA A 379 -13.93 2.02 17.84
C ALA A 379 -12.52 2.35 18.35
N LEU A 380 -11.49 2.10 17.54
CA LEU A 380 -10.10 2.47 17.87
C LEU A 380 -9.96 3.98 18.12
N GLY A 381 -10.57 4.81 17.25
CA GLY A 381 -10.61 6.26 17.40
C GLY A 381 -11.35 6.72 18.65
N ALA A 382 -12.48 6.10 18.97
CA ALA A 382 -13.25 6.39 20.18
C ALA A 382 -12.47 6.05 21.45
N VAL A 383 -11.78 4.91 21.48
CA VAL A 383 -10.92 4.52 22.62
C VAL A 383 -9.78 5.52 22.82
N LEU A 384 -9.11 5.94 21.74
CA LEU A 384 -8.07 6.98 21.81
C LEU A 384 -8.62 8.32 22.30
N LEU A 385 -9.79 8.73 21.80
CA LEU A 385 -10.45 9.98 22.21
C LEU A 385 -10.85 9.95 23.68
N VAL A 386 -11.49 8.88 24.14
CA VAL A 386 -11.85 8.69 25.56
C VAL A 386 -10.59 8.70 26.42
N GLY A 387 -9.54 7.99 26.01
CA GLY A 387 -8.24 8.03 26.67
C GLY A 387 -7.71 9.46 26.80
N LEU A 388 -7.74 10.24 25.70
CA LEU A 388 -7.27 11.63 25.68
C LEU A 388 -8.10 12.52 26.60
N LEU A 389 -9.42 12.37 26.61
CA LEU A 389 -10.33 13.14 27.45
C LEU A 389 -10.13 12.83 28.94
N LEU A 390 -9.99 11.55 29.30
CA LEU A 390 -9.72 11.11 30.68
C LEU A 390 -8.37 11.64 31.17
N LEU A 391 -7.35 11.60 30.32
CA LEU A 391 -6.01 12.10 30.64
C LEU A 391 -5.96 13.61 30.73
N ARG A 392 -6.69 14.34 29.87
CA ARG A 392 -6.81 15.80 29.95
C ARG A 392 -7.47 16.25 31.25
N LYS A 393 -8.51 15.55 31.72
CA LYS A 393 -9.14 15.82 33.02
C LYS A 393 -8.18 15.61 34.20
N ARG A 394 -7.32 14.59 34.13
CA ARG A 394 -6.29 14.28 35.15
C ARG A 394 -5.07 15.22 35.09
N SER A 395 -4.71 15.73 33.92
CA SER A 395 -3.62 16.69 33.76
C SER A 395 -4.04 18.14 34.05
N ALA A 396 -5.32 18.48 33.89
CA ALA A 396 -5.86 19.79 34.28
C ALA A 396 -5.70 20.09 35.78
N THR A 397 -5.58 19.05 36.61
CA THR A 397 -5.28 19.14 38.05
C THR A 397 -3.78 19.24 38.37
N ALA A 398 -2.88 18.92 37.43
CA ALA A 398 -1.42 18.95 37.62
C ALA A 398 -0.71 20.12 36.89
N VAL A 399 -1.32 20.69 35.84
CA VAL A 399 -0.71 21.74 34.97
C VAL A 399 -1.02 23.17 35.43
N ALA A 400 -1.70 23.36 36.57
CA ALA A 400 -1.92 24.69 37.15
C ALA A 400 -0.62 25.45 37.55
N ALA A 401 0.56 24.84 37.40
CA ALA A 401 1.86 25.40 37.81
C ALA A 401 2.89 25.63 36.68
N VAL A 402 2.57 25.38 35.39
CA VAL A 402 3.50 25.68 34.27
C VAL A 402 2.86 26.68 33.32
N GLN A 403 3.56 27.80 33.12
CA GLN A 403 3.15 29.02 32.43
C GLN A 403 2.23 28.80 31.21
N GLU A 404 1.08 29.49 31.25
CA GLU A 404 0.12 29.59 30.16
C GLU A 404 0.75 30.28 28.93
N THR A 405 1.24 29.51 27.96
CA THR A 405 1.14 29.97 26.58
C THR A 405 -0.33 29.84 26.19
N LYS A 406 -1.06 30.96 26.24
CA LYS A 406 -2.46 31.07 25.81
C LYS A 406 -2.62 30.33 24.47
N PRO A 407 -3.34 29.19 24.41
CA PRO A 407 -3.45 28.44 23.16
C PRO A 407 -4.10 29.37 22.15
N SER A 408 -3.43 29.61 21.03
CA SER A 408 -4.05 30.38 19.96
C SER A 408 -5.34 29.63 19.58
N LYS A 409 -6.47 30.34 19.58
CA LYS A 409 -7.74 29.76 19.13
C LYS A 409 -7.78 29.59 17.60
N ALA A 410 -6.76 30.10 16.91
CA ALA A 410 -6.58 30.03 15.47
C ALA A 410 -6.72 28.61 14.90
N PRO A 411 -6.03 27.55 15.40
CA PRO A 411 -6.20 26.18 14.92
C PRO A 411 -7.64 25.66 15.06
N LEU A 412 -8.34 25.98 16.16
CA LEU A 412 -9.76 25.59 16.31
C LEU A 412 -10.65 26.36 15.33
N GLY A 413 -10.38 27.65 15.12
CA GLY A 413 -11.08 28.46 14.12
C GLY A 413 -10.93 27.89 12.71
N TRP A 414 -9.74 27.46 12.32
CA TRP A 414 -9.49 26.80 11.02
C TRP A 414 -10.19 25.45 10.91
N VAL A 415 -10.19 24.64 11.97
CA VAL A 415 -10.92 23.36 12.00
C VAL A 415 -12.42 23.57 11.88
N LEU A 416 -12.98 24.53 12.63
CA LEU A 416 -14.41 24.84 12.57
C LEU A 416 -14.83 25.44 11.23
N LEU A 417 -14.01 26.34 10.67
CA LEU A 417 -14.24 26.90 9.34
C LEU A 417 -14.17 25.81 8.26
N GLY A 418 -13.17 24.94 8.34
CA GLY A 418 -13.04 23.78 7.45
C GLY A 418 -14.24 22.85 7.55
N ALA A 419 -14.69 22.53 8.77
CA ALA A 419 -15.88 21.73 9.00
C ALA A 419 -17.14 22.42 8.43
N LEU A 420 -17.33 23.71 8.70
CA LEU A 420 -18.48 24.48 8.18
C LEU A 420 -18.50 24.50 6.65
N LEU A 421 -17.34 24.69 6.01
CA LEU A 421 -17.21 24.66 4.54
C LEU A 421 -17.53 23.28 3.98
N VAL A 422 -16.98 22.21 4.56
CA VAL A 422 -17.23 20.84 4.11
C VAL A 422 -18.69 20.46 4.31
N PHE A 423 -19.23 20.63 5.52
CA PHE A 423 -20.64 20.32 5.78
C PHE A 423 -21.57 21.22 4.97
N GLY A 424 -21.26 22.50 4.81
CA GLY A 424 -22.04 23.43 3.99
C GLY A 424 -22.09 23.01 2.53
N LEU A 425 -20.94 22.69 1.92
CA LEU A 425 -20.85 22.25 0.54
C LEU A 425 -21.56 20.91 0.31
N VAL A 426 -21.36 19.94 1.22
CA VAL A 426 -22.02 18.63 1.14
C VAL A 426 -23.54 18.78 1.28
N ASN A 427 -24.02 19.55 2.26
CA ASN A 427 -25.46 19.76 2.44
C ASN A 427 -26.09 20.53 1.26
N TRP A 428 -25.35 21.45 0.65
CA TRP A 428 -25.79 22.14 -0.56
C TRP A 428 -26.00 21.15 -1.72
N ASP A 429 -25.02 20.28 -1.96
CA ASP A 429 -25.09 19.25 -2.99
C ASP A 429 -26.23 18.24 -2.72
N VAL A 430 -26.39 17.81 -1.47
CA VAL A 430 -27.49 16.93 -1.04
C VAL A 430 -28.85 17.58 -1.32
N ARG A 431 -29.04 18.85 -0.96
CA ARG A 431 -30.30 19.58 -1.25
C ARG A 431 -30.60 19.62 -2.75
N GLY A 432 -29.59 19.80 -3.60
CA GLY A 432 -29.76 19.78 -5.04
C GLY A 432 -30.25 18.42 -5.57
N LYS A 433 -29.72 17.32 -5.03
CA LYS A 433 -30.15 15.96 -5.35
C LYS A 433 -31.56 15.65 -4.83
N GLU A 434 -31.86 16.04 -3.58
CA GLU A 434 -33.20 15.89 -2.98
C GLU A 434 -34.29 16.60 -3.80
N GLN A 435 -33.99 17.80 -4.33
CA GLN A 435 -34.91 18.51 -5.23
C GLN A 435 -35.22 17.71 -6.51
N VAL A 436 -34.21 17.04 -7.09
CA VAL A 436 -34.37 16.18 -8.27
C VAL A 436 -35.21 14.96 -7.91
N ILE A 437 -34.99 14.36 -6.73
CA ILE A 437 -35.77 13.20 -6.27
C ILE A 437 -37.25 13.57 -6.08
N ALA A 438 -37.53 14.70 -5.44
CA ALA A 438 -38.88 15.13 -5.08
C ALA A 438 -39.70 15.61 -6.28
N HIS A 439 -39.09 16.36 -7.22
CA HIS A 439 -39.82 17.01 -8.32
C HIS A 439 -39.52 16.40 -9.69
N GLY A 440 -38.58 15.47 -9.79
CA GLY A 440 -38.21 14.83 -11.05
C GLY A 440 -39.23 13.79 -11.51
N GLN A 441 -39.49 13.76 -12.81
CA GLN A 441 -40.27 12.72 -13.46
C GLN A 441 -39.54 11.37 -13.34
N ARG A 442 -40.26 10.32 -12.94
CA ARG A 442 -39.72 8.96 -12.86
C ARG A 442 -39.59 8.39 -14.28
N ILE A 443 -38.38 7.96 -14.64
CA ILE A 443 -38.08 7.37 -15.95
C ILE A 443 -37.26 6.09 -15.75
N LEU A 444 -37.64 5.01 -16.45
CA LEU A 444 -36.95 3.74 -16.45
C LEU A 444 -36.08 3.61 -17.72
N VAL A 445 -34.77 3.48 -17.54
CA VAL A 445 -33.82 3.37 -18.67
C VAL A 445 -33.30 1.94 -18.74
N PRO A 446 -33.41 1.24 -19.89
CA PRO A 446 -32.98 -0.15 -20.02
C PRO A 446 -31.47 -0.30 -19.80
N LEU A 447 -31.12 -1.34 -19.05
CA LEU A 447 -29.75 -1.72 -18.75
C LEU A 447 -29.35 -2.93 -19.59
N VAL A 448 -28.13 -2.89 -20.14
CA VAL A 448 -27.45 -4.07 -20.66
C VAL A 448 -26.90 -4.85 -19.47
N PRO A 449 -27.04 -6.19 -19.41
CA PRO A 449 -26.47 -6.99 -18.33
C PRO A 449 -24.95 -6.79 -18.26
N VAL A 450 -24.47 -6.35 -17.10
CA VAL A 450 -23.04 -6.28 -16.77
C VAL A 450 -22.83 -6.95 -15.41
N ASP A 451 -21.70 -7.64 -15.24
CA ASP A 451 -21.39 -8.37 -14.00
C ASP A 451 -21.28 -7.40 -12.80
N PRO A 452 -22.08 -7.57 -11.74
CA PRO A 452 -22.17 -6.62 -10.63
C PRO A 452 -21.03 -6.71 -9.61
N ARG A 453 -19.75 -6.75 -10.02
CA ARG A 453 -18.66 -6.95 -9.05
C ARG A 453 -17.50 -5.98 -9.21
N SER A 454 -17.30 -5.14 -8.18
CA SER A 454 -15.93 -4.92 -7.68
C SER A 454 -15.87 -5.15 -6.19
N LEU A 455 -15.03 -6.12 -5.85
CA LEU A 455 -14.75 -6.58 -4.49
C LEU A 455 -14.15 -5.49 -3.59
N MET A 456 -13.69 -4.37 -4.15
CA MET A 456 -12.88 -3.39 -3.44
C MET A 456 -13.62 -2.13 -2.99
N GLN A 457 -14.82 -1.86 -3.51
CA GLN A 457 -15.58 -0.64 -3.22
C GLN A 457 -16.87 -0.91 -2.44
N GLY A 458 -17.06 -2.16 -1.99
CA GLY A 458 -18.35 -2.67 -1.55
C GLY A 458 -19.18 -3.19 -2.72
N ASP A 459 -20.32 -3.80 -2.41
CA ASP A 459 -21.18 -4.36 -3.44
C ASP A 459 -21.83 -3.24 -4.29
N TYR A 460 -21.60 -3.28 -5.59
CA TYR A 460 -22.23 -2.38 -6.55
C TYR A 460 -22.48 -3.09 -7.88
N MET A 461 -23.45 -2.59 -8.65
CA MET A 461 -23.72 -3.05 -10.01
C MET A 461 -23.13 -2.05 -11.00
N ASP A 462 -22.24 -2.52 -11.88
CA ASP A 462 -21.77 -1.74 -13.03
C ASP A 462 -22.95 -1.55 -13.98
N LEU A 463 -23.17 -0.31 -14.42
CA LEU A 463 -24.34 0.07 -15.21
C LEU A 463 -23.90 0.40 -16.62
N ARG A 464 -24.51 -0.32 -17.57
CA ARG A 464 -24.44 0.03 -18.98
C ARG A 464 -25.85 0.25 -19.50
N PHE A 465 -26.09 1.44 -20.04
CA PHE A 465 -27.40 1.77 -20.62
C PHE A 465 -27.46 1.32 -22.07
N GLU A 466 -28.62 0.88 -22.51
CA GLU A 466 -28.86 0.54 -23.91
C GLU A 466 -28.92 1.82 -24.75
N LEU A 467 -27.94 2.01 -25.63
CA LEU A 467 -27.88 3.11 -26.58
C LEU A 467 -28.00 2.55 -28.02
N PRO A 468 -28.81 3.16 -28.90
CA PRO A 468 -28.86 2.77 -30.31
C PRO A 468 -27.49 2.98 -30.98
N ALA A 469 -27.11 2.08 -31.89
CA ALA A 469 -25.84 2.15 -32.62
C ALA A 469 -25.65 3.49 -33.37
N GLN A 470 -26.73 4.10 -33.87
CA GLN A 470 -26.66 5.41 -34.53
C GLN A 470 -26.23 6.52 -33.56
N VAL A 471 -26.67 6.45 -32.30
CA VAL A 471 -26.32 7.42 -31.26
C VAL A 471 -24.90 7.15 -30.76
N GLU A 472 -24.50 5.88 -30.58
CA GLU A 472 -23.12 5.53 -30.20
C GLU A 472 -22.10 6.02 -31.24
N ASN A 473 -22.38 5.85 -32.52
CA ASN A 473 -21.52 6.34 -33.61
C ASN A 473 -21.42 7.87 -33.60
N GLY A 474 -22.55 8.58 -33.45
CA GLY A 474 -22.54 10.05 -33.36
C GLY A 474 -21.80 10.57 -32.12
N LEU A 475 -21.88 9.83 -31.00
CA LEU A 475 -21.15 10.14 -29.77
C LEU A 475 -19.63 9.91 -29.88
N ALA A 476 -19.16 9.08 -30.82
CA ALA A 476 -17.73 8.88 -31.07
C ALA A 476 -17.07 10.14 -31.67
N GLU A 477 -17.85 10.95 -32.39
CA GLU A 477 -17.39 12.21 -33.00
C GLU A 477 -17.43 13.39 -32.01
N VAL A 478 -18.09 13.24 -30.86
CA VAL A 478 -18.18 14.27 -29.83
C VAL A 478 -16.89 14.31 -29.00
N LEU A 479 -16.10 15.37 -29.20
CA LEU A 479 -14.85 15.59 -28.45
C LEU A 479 -15.09 16.12 -27.02
N GLY A 480 -16.27 16.70 -26.74
CA GLY A 480 -16.62 17.30 -25.46
C GLY A 480 -16.84 16.30 -24.32
N PRO A 481 -16.82 16.75 -23.05
CA PRO A 481 -17.03 15.89 -21.88
C PRO A 481 -18.50 15.51 -21.62
N SER A 482 -19.43 16.19 -22.29
CA SER A 482 -20.88 16.03 -22.14
C SER A 482 -21.58 16.07 -23.49
N ALA A 483 -22.68 15.32 -23.60
CA ALA A 483 -23.59 15.33 -24.74
C ALA A 483 -25.02 15.20 -24.22
N THR A 484 -26.01 15.56 -25.03
CA THR A 484 -27.43 15.39 -24.66
C THR A 484 -28.09 14.48 -25.68
N VAL A 485 -28.90 13.53 -25.23
CA VAL A 485 -29.69 12.65 -26.09
C VAL A 485 -31.17 12.86 -25.86
N ARG A 486 -31.97 12.64 -26.90
CA ARG A 486 -33.43 12.63 -26.80
C ARG A 486 -33.90 11.21 -26.54
N ALA A 487 -34.85 11.08 -25.64
CA ALA A 487 -35.53 9.81 -25.38
C ALA A 487 -37.05 10.00 -25.42
N MET A 488 -37.74 9.01 -25.98
CA MET A 488 -39.19 8.95 -25.96
C MET A 488 -39.63 8.11 -24.75
N VAL A 489 -40.59 8.62 -23.98
CA VAL A 489 -41.10 7.94 -22.79
C VAL A 489 -42.45 7.30 -23.10
N ASP A 490 -42.60 6.01 -22.82
CA ASP A 490 -43.87 5.30 -22.98
C ASP A 490 -44.84 5.54 -21.82
N ALA A 491 -46.06 5.00 -21.92
CA ALA A 491 -47.10 5.13 -20.89
C ALA A 491 -46.72 4.45 -19.56
N GLN A 492 -45.76 3.52 -19.58
CA GLN A 492 -45.20 2.81 -18.43
C GLN A 492 -43.97 3.53 -17.85
N GLY A 493 -43.59 4.68 -18.40
CA GLY A 493 -42.45 5.47 -17.94
C GLY A 493 -41.09 4.95 -18.40
N ARG A 494 -41.03 4.05 -19.39
CA ARG A 494 -39.78 3.52 -19.95
C ARG A 494 -39.28 4.46 -21.05
N ALA A 495 -38.03 4.90 -20.92
CA ALA A 495 -37.37 5.75 -21.90
C ALA A 495 -36.58 4.91 -22.89
N ARG A 496 -36.83 5.15 -24.18
CA ARG A 496 -35.99 4.64 -25.27
C ARG A 496 -35.27 5.81 -25.92
N VAL A 497 -33.93 5.76 -25.92
CA VAL A 497 -33.10 6.77 -26.58
C VAL A 497 -33.34 6.68 -28.09
N THR A 498 -33.61 7.81 -28.74
CA THR A 498 -33.95 7.87 -30.18
C THR A 498 -32.87 8.55 -31.00
N ALA A 499 -32.33 9.68 -30.54
CA ALA A 499 -31.36 10.48 -31.30
C ALA A 499 -30.45 11.31 -30.39
N LEU A 500 -29.30 11.73 -30.93
CA LEU A 500 -28.48 12.79 -30.33
C LEU A 500 -29.26 14.11 -30.40
N ALA A 501 -29.26 14.90 -29.33
CA ALA A 501 -30.01 16.14 -29.30
C ALA A 501 -29.30 17.23 -30.11
N ASP A 502 -30.00 17.77 -31.12
CA ASP A 502 -29.63 19.03 -31.76
C ASP A 502 -30.31 20.19 -31.01
N GLU A 503 -29.52 21.20 -30.61
CA GLU A 503 -29.99 22.39 -29.88
C GLU A 503 -30.96 23.24 -30.71
N ARG A 504 -30.99 23.07 -32.04
CA ARG A 504 -31.80 23.88 -32.96
C ARG A 504 -33.24 23.42 -33.13
N GLN A 505 -33.62 22.27 -32.59
CA GLN A 505 -34.97 21.73 -32.75
C GLN A 505 -35.71 21.70 -31.40
N PRO A 506 -36.97 22.14 -31.31
CA PRO A 506 -37.75 21.95 -30.08
C PRO A 506 -38.02 20.45 -29.84
N ALA A 507 -38.18 20.05 -28.57
CA ALA A 507 -38.57 18.69 -28.21
C ALA A 507 -40.00 18.40 -28.68
N LYS A 508 -40.24 17.24 -29.29
CA LYS A 508 -41.61 16.83 -29.66
C LYS A 508 -42.40 16.44 -28.41
N ALA A 509 -43.73 16.47 -28.49
CA ALA A 509 -44.58 16.05 -27.37
C ALA A 509 -44.27 14.60 -26.96
N GLY A 510 -43.84 14.39 -25.71
CA GLY A 510 -43.42 13.08 -25.18
C GLY A 510 -41.92 12.77 -25.29
N GLU A 511 -41.11 13.68 -25.85
CA GLU A 511 -39.64 13.58 -25.83
C GLU A 511 -39.06 14.28 -24.59
N ILE A 512 -38.07 13.64 -23.96
CA ILE A 512 -37.26 14.20 -22.87
C ILE A 512 -35.80 14.29 -23.27
N SER A 513 -35.08 15.26 -22.71
CA SER A 513 -33.63 15.42 -22.88
C SER A 513 -32.90 14.75 -21.73
N LEU A 514 -31.96 13.87 -22.04
CA LEU A 514 -31.15 13.13 -21.07
C LEU A 514 -29.67 13.52 -21.22
N PRO A 515 -29.00 13.98 -20.16
CA PRO A 515 -27.59 14.35 -20.22
C PRO A 515 -26.69 13.11 -20.16
N LEU A 516 -25.82 12.94 -21.14
CA LEU A 516 -24.73 11.98 -21.13
C LEU A 516 -23.42 12.65 -20.70
N LYS A 517 -22.65 11.93 -19.91
CA LYS A 517 -21.29 12.33 -19.52
C LYS A 517 -20.30 11.25 -19.91
N ARG A 518 -19.10 11.67 -20.27
CA ARG A 518 -18.00 10.76 -20.58
C ARG A 518 -17.24 10.42 -19.30
N LEU A 519 -17.42 9.20 -18.81
CA LEU A 519 -16.76 8.66 -17.61
C LEU A 519 -15.94 7.42 -17.99
N LYS A 520 -14.67 7.36 -17.57
CA LYS A 520 -13.74 6.25 -17.87
C LYS A 520 -13.71 5.85 -19.36
N GLY A 521 -13.83 6.83 -20.26
CA GLY A 521 -13.83 6.61 -21.71
C GLY A 521 -15.15 6.10 -22.31
N ARG A 522 -16.22 5.97 -21.51
CA ARG A 522 -17.57 5.54 -21.95
C ARG A 522 -18.60 6.65 -21.76
N TRP A 523 -19.62 6.67 -22.60
CA TRP A 523 -20.78 7.55 -22.45
C TRP A 523 -21.78 6.91 -21.50
N VAL A 524 -22.10 7.59 -20.41
CA VAL A 524 -23.03 7.09 -19.39
C VAL A 524 -24.07 8.13 -19.02
N LEU A 525 -25.23 7.66 -18.60
CA LEU A 525 -26.33 8.49 -18.13
C LEU A 525 -26.08 8.86 -16.67
N VAL A 526 -25.42 10.00 -16.44
CA VAL A 526 -25.07 10.57 -15.12
C VAL A 526 -24.04 9.75 -14.32
N THR A 527 -24.17 8.43 -14.24
CA THR A 527 -23.34 7.51 -13.45
C THR A 527 -23.14 6.19 -14.17
N ASP A 528 -22.05 5.48 -13.85
CA ASP A 528 -21.69 4.15 -14.34
C ASP A 528 -21.94 3.05 -13.29
N ALA A 529 -22.41 3.36 -12.09
CA ALA A 529 -22.55 2.36 -11.02
C ALA A 529 -23.74 2.63 -10.08
N TYR A 530 -24.29 1.56 -9.51
CA TYR A 530 -25.26 1.63 -8.40
C TYR A 530 -24.75 0.85 -7.19
N PHE A 531 -24.56 1.53 -6.06
CA PHE A 531 -24.08 0.93 -4.80
C PHE A 531 -25.24 0.46 -3.94
N PHE A 532 -25.10 -0.72 -3.33
CA PHE A 532 -26.12 -1.31 -2.45
C PHE A 532 -25.46 -2.01 -1.25
N PRO A 533 -26.25 -2.39 -0.22
CA PRO A 533 -25.70 -3.06 0.96
C PRO A 533 -24.95 -4.35 0.59
N GLU A 534 -23.81 -4.57 1.26
CA GLU A 534 -22.96 -5.75 1.07
C GLU A 534 -23.73 -7.06 1.35
N GLY A 535 -23.51 -8.08 0.52
CA GLY A 535 -24.20 -9.37 0.59
C GLY A 535 -25.56 -9.42 -0.14
N GLN A 536 -25.90 -8.39 -0.93
CA GLN A 536 -27.15 -8.30 -1.71
C GLN A 536 -26.95 -8.31 -3.24
N GLY A 537 -25.75 -8.63 -3.72
CA GLY A 537 -25.44 -8.68 -5.16
C GLY A 537 -26.42 -9.48 -6.00
N GLU A 538 -26.77 -10.70 -5.58
CA GLU A 538 -27.71 -11.57 -6.29
C GLU A 538 -29.13 -11.00 -6.34
N HIS A 539 -29.53 -10.24 -5.31
CA HIS A 539 -30.85 -9.58 -5.26
C HIS A 539 -30.94 -8.44 -6.27
N PHE A 540 -29.89 -7.61 -6.35
CA PHE A 540 -29.85 -6.50 -7.29
C PHE A 540 -29.49 -6.92 -8.73
N ALA A 541 -28.95 -8.12 -8.94
CA ALA A 541 -28.69 -8.70 -10.27
C ALA A 541 -29.98 -8.91 -11.10
N ALA A 542 -31.15 -8.94 -10.46
CA ALA A 542 -32.45 -8.93 -11.14
C ALA A 542 -32.77 -7.60 -11.84
N GLY A 543 -32.00 -6.54 -11.59
CA GLY A 543 -32.18 -5.23 -12.21
C GLY A 543 -32.12 -5.30 -13.74
N ARG A 544 -33.14 -4.78 -14.41
CA ARG A 544 -33.22 -4.62 -15.87
C ARG A 544 -33.34 -3.17 -16.31
N TYR A 545 -33.74 -2.29 -15.40
CA TYR A 545 -33.84 -0.86 -15.67
C TYR A 545 -33.18 -0.04 -14.57
N GLY A 546 -32.52 1.05 -14.94
CA GLY A 546 -32.13 2.12 -14.04
C GLY A 546 -33.34 3.04 -13.78
N ASN A 547 -33.67 3.28 -12.52
CA ASN A 547 -34.77 4.13 -12.09
C ASN A 547 -34.26 5.57 -11.88
N PHE A 548 -34.51 6.44 -12.85
CA PHE A 548 -34.06 7.82 -12.85
C PHE A 548 -35.17 8.80 -12.45
N ARG A 549 -34.74 9.92 -11.87
CA ARG A 549 -35.53 11.14 -11.70
C ARG A 549 -34.94 12.22 -12.57
N VAL A 550 -35.75 12.79 -13.48
CA VAL A 550 -35.30 13.81 -14.43
C VAL A 550 -36.15 15.06 -14.29
N LEU A 551 -35.50 16.20 -14.16
CA LEU A 551 -36.14 17.52 -14.11
C LEU A 551 -36.26 18.10 -15.54
N PRO A 552 -37.19 19.05 -15.77
CA PRO A 552 -37.33 19.72 -17.07
C PRO A 552 -36.07 20.49 -17.51
N ASP A 553 -35.21 20.86 -16.57
CA ASP A 553 -33.92 21.52 -16.83
C ASP A 553 -32.82 20.55 -17.31
N GLY A 554 -33.15 19.25 -17.45
CA GLY A 554 -32.23 18.20 -17.89
C GLY A 554 -31.39 17.60 -16.77
N ARG A 555 -31.51 18.03 -15.50
CA ARG A 555 -30.83 17.35 -14.39
C ARG A 555 -31.46 15.97 -14.17
N ALA A 556 -30.62 14.95 -14.16
CA ALA A 556 -31.03 13.57 -13.94
C ALA A 556 -30.27 12.96 -12.74
N LEU A 557 -30.93 12.08 -12.00
CA LEU A 557 -30.35 11.33 -10.89
C LEU A 557 -30.85 9.89 -10.88
N LEU A 558 -29.95 8.93 -10.77
CA LEU A 558 -30.29 7.53 -10.54
C LEU A 558 -30.68 7.34 -9.06
N VAL A 559 -31.90 6.85 -8.81
CA VAL A 559 -32.43 6.64 -7.45
C VAL A 559 -32.44 5.16 -7.07
N GLY A 560 -32.52 4.25 -8.05
CA GLY A 560 -32.53 2.82 -7.78
C GLY A 560 -32.51 1.96 -9.03
N LEU A 561 -32.69 0.65 -8.84
CA LEU A 561 -32.86 -0.33 -9.91
C LEU A 561 -34.31 -0.82 -9.94
N ALA A 562 -34.76 -1.24 -11.12
CA ALA A 562 -36.07 -1.86 -11.29
C ALA A 562 -35.97 -3.19 -12.05
N ASP A 563 -36.85 -4.11 -11.69
CA ASP A 563 -36.97 -5.43 -12.30
C ASP A 563 -37.60 -5.38 -13.72
N ALA A 564 -37.79 -6.53 -14.35
CA ALA A 564 -38.38 -6.63 -15.69
C ALA A 564 -39.82 -6.05 -15.76
N GLN A 565 -40.53 -6.04 -14.64
CA GLN A 565 -41.89 -5.54 -14.46
C GLN A 565 -41.91 -4.02 -14.24
N GLY A 566 -40.76 -3.38 -14.01
CA GLY A 566 -40.65 -1.95 -13.72
C GLY A 566 -40.89 -1.60 -12.25
N GLN A 567 -40.93 -2.59 -11.35
CA GLN A 567 -41.01 -2.37 -9.91
C GLN A 567 -39.63 -2.08 -9.36
N ALA A 568 -39.54 -1.14 -8.42
CA ALA A 568 -38.27 -0.77 -7.81
C ALA A 568 -37.77 -1.88 -6.88
N ILE A 569 -36.53 -2.33 -7.09
CA ILE A 569 -35.87 -3.32 -6.23
C ILE A 569 -35.43 -2.59 -4.97
N GLN A 570 -36.12 -2.85 -3.86
CA GLN A 570 -35.72 -2.33 -2.55
C GLN A 570 -34.69 -3.26 -1.91
N PRO A 571 -33.76 -2.72 -1.09
CA PRO A 571 -32.86 -3.54 -0.31
C PRO A 571 -33.66 -4.46 0.60
N LEU A 572 -33.22 -5.71 0.70
CA LEU A 572 -33.79 -6.66 1.64
C LEU A 572 -33.55 -6.15 3.07
N PRO A 573 -34.47 -6.39 4.02
CA PRO A 573 -34.26 -6.03 5.42
C PRO A 573 -32.91 -6.58 5.88
N GLY A 574 -32.05 -5.67 6.34
CA GLY A 574 -30.66 -6.00 6.63
C GLY A 574 -30.57 -6.92 7.83
N GLY A 575 -29.98 -8.10 7.67
CA GLY A 575 -29.50 -8.85 8.83
C GLY A 575 -28.17 -8.30 9.34
N SER A 576 -27.65 -8.92 10.40
CA SER A 576 -26.50 -8.46 11.17
C SER A 576 -25.29 -8.11 10.29
N ILE A 577 -24.57 -7.02 10.61
CA ILE A 577 -23.28 -6.66 9.97
C ILE A 577 -22.20 -7.75 10.15
N TRP A 578 -22.45 -8.71 11.05
CA TRP A 578 -21.55 -9.82 11.39
C TRP A 578 -21.83 -11.09 10.58
N GLU A 579 -22.88 -11.11 9.74
CA GLU A 579 -23.29 -12.26 8.96
C GLU A 579 -22.77 -12.20 7.53
N SER A 580 -21.96 -13.19 7.15
CA SER A 580 -21.38 -13.32 5.81
C SER A 580 -22.29 -13.98 4.78
N ARG A 581 -23.49 -14.42 5.18
CA ARG A 581 -24.42 -15.17 4.31
C ARG A 581 -25.20 -14.23 3.36
N PRO A 582 -25.45 -14.65 2.11
CA PRO A 582 -26.31 -13.89 1.19
C PRO A 582 -27.70 -13.68 1.79
N ALA A 583 -28.24 -12.46 1.65
CA ALA A 583 -29.53 -12.10 2.26
C ALA A 583 -30.70 -12.99 1.81
N GLN A 584 -30.65 -13.53 0.59
CA GLN A 584 -31.66 -14.44 0.04
C GLN A 584 -31.68 -15.80 0.73
N GLN A 585 -30.51 -16.32 1.12
CA GLN A 585 -30.42 -17.59 1.83
C GLN A 585 -31.05 -17.49 3.22
N ARG A 586 -30.86 -16.35 3.91
CA ARG A 586 -31.52 -16.06 5.20
C ARG A 586 -33.04 -16.07 5.07
N LEU A 587 -33.58 -15.32 4.12
CA LEU A 587 -35.03 -15.21 3.94
C LEU A 587 -35.70 -16.53 3.52
N ARG A 588 -34.97 -17.44 2.87
CA ARG A 588 -35.49 -18.77 2.52
C ARG A 588 -35.54 -19.72 3.72
N GLU A 589 -34.58 -19.64 4.63
CA GLU A 589 -34.50 -20.50 5.82
C GLU A 589 -35.34 -19.96 6.99
N ASP A 590 -35.45 -18.64 7.13
CA ASP A 590 -36.26 -17.98 8.16
C ASP A 590 -37.77 -17.90 7.78
N ALA A 591 -38.13 -18.29 6.55
CA ALA A 591 -39.53 -18.41 6.17
C ALA A 591 -40.18 -19.56 6.94
N PRO A 592 -41.40 -19.40 7.49
CA PRO A 592 -42.12 -20.51 8.09
C PRO A 592 -42.23 -21.64 7.06
N PRO A 593 -42.11 -22.91 7.46
CA PRO A 593 -42.21 -24.03 6.52
C PRO A 593 -43.53 -23.89 5.78
N VAL A 594 -43.45 -23.72 4.45
CA VAL A 594 -44.63 -23.73 3.60
C VAL A 594 -45.22 -25.13 3.74
N ASP A 595 -46.42 -25.20 4.30
CA ASP A 595 -47.19 -26.44 4.40
C ASP A 595 -47.09 -27.21 3.10
N ALA A 596 -46.63 -28.45 3.18
CA ALA A 596 -46.51 -29.35 2.06
C ALA A 596 -47.84 -29.38 1.30
N VAL A 597 -47.84 -28.86 0.07
CA VAL A 597 -48.90 -29.16 -0.89
C VAL A 597 -48.91 -30.69 -1.02
N PRO A 598 -50.01 -31.38 -0.68
CA PRO A 598 -50.04 -32.83 -0.80
C PRO A 598 -49.91 -33.17 -2.29
N GLU A 599 -48.95 -34.03 -2.62
CA GLU A 599 -48.83 -34.63 -3.95
C GLU A 599 -50.18 -35.24 -4.35
N PRO A 600 -50.62 -35.09 -5.61
CA PRO A 600 -51.83 -35.74 -6.06
C PRO A 600 -51.61 -37.25 -6.04
N THR A 601 -52.35 -37.94 -5.17
CA THR A 601 -52.50 -39.39 -5.16
C THR A 601 -52.99 -39.85 -6.54
N LEU A 602 -52.14 -40.55 -7.28
CA LEU A 602 -52.54 -41.37 -8.42
C LEU A 602 -53.09 -42.69 -7.86
N ASP A 603 -54.38 -42.95 -8.11
CA ASP A 603 -55.03 -44.22 -7.80
C ASP A 603 -54.38 -45.39 -8.58
N PRO A 604 -54.32 -46.61 -8.00
CA PRO A 604 -53.68 -47.75 -8.64
C PRO A 604 -54.58 -48.35 -9.73
N VAL A 605 -54.06 -48.51 -10.95
CA VAL A 605 -54.72 -49.28 -12.02
C VAL A 605 -54.14 -50.70 -12.05
N ASP A 606 -55.05 -51.67 -12.06
CA ASP A 606 -54.86 -53.13 -12.01
C ASP A 606 -53.95 -53.71 -13.12
N PRO A 607 -53.16 -54.76 -12.83
CA PRO A 607 -52.19 -55.34 -13.76
C PRO A 607 -52.74 -56.59 -14.46
N GLU A 608 -53.67 -56.45 -15.41
CA GLU A 608 -54.06 -57.62 -16.24
C GLU A 608 -54.61 -57.21 -17.62
N SER A 609 -53.72 -56.86 -18.56
CA SER A 609 -53.92 -57.04 -20.02
C SER A 609 -52.77 -56.46 -20.85
N ALA A 610 -51.72 -57.25 -21.11
CA ALA A 610 -51.05 -57.34 -22.42
C ALA A 610 -49.88 -58.35 -22.40
N PRO A 611 -49.58 -59.02 -23.51
CA PRO A 611 -48.75 -60.22 -23.56
C PRO A 611 -47.25 -59.98 -23.77
N GLN A 612 -46.48 -61.02 -23.46
CA GLN A 612 -45.03 -61.20 -23.49
C GLN A 612 -44.38 -60.99 -24.87
N ALA A 613 -43.17 -60.41 -24.90
CA ALA A 613 -42.06 -60.87 -25.75
C ALA A 613 -40.69 -60.25 -25.35
N GLU A 614 -39.81 -61.14 -24.87
CA GLU A 614 -38.33 -61.19 -25.02
C GLU A 614 -37.40 -60.09 -24.46
N ARG A 615 -36.69 -60.45 -23.37
CA ARG A 615 -35.28 -60.07 -23.12
C ARG A 615 -34.37 -61.11 -23.79
N PRO A 616 -33.18 -60.74 -24.32
CA PRO A 616 -31.96 -60.63 -23.51
C PRO A 616 -31.06 -59.45 -23.98
N ALA A 617 -29.92 -59.03 -23.42
CA ALA A 617 -29.13 -59.28 -22.22
C ALA A 617 -28.29 -58.00 -21.99
N SER A 618 -27.94 -57.70 -20.74
CA SER A 618 -27.06 -56.59 -20.37
C SER A 618 -25.60 -56.88 -20.73
N ALA A 619 -24.94 -55.93 -21.41
CA ALA A 619 -23.50 -55.71 -21.28
C ALA A 619 -23.15 -54.29 -21.77
N ALA A 620 -22.14 -53.70 -21.12
CA ALA A 620 -21.43 -52.46 -21.49
C ALA A 620 -22.10 -51.12 -21.13
N THR A 621 -21.74 -50.58 -19.97
CA THR A 621 -21.41 -49.14 -19.84
C THR A 621 -20.41 -48.95 -18.69
N GLN A 622 -19.13 -49.18 -18.96
CA GLN A 622 -18.01 -48.74 -18.10
C GLN A 622 -16.79 -48.23 -18.89
N GLU A 623 -16.87 -48.07 -20.22
CA GLU A 623 -15.73 -47.67 -21.06
C GLU A 623 -15.66 -46.18 -21.44
N GLN A 624 -16.64 -45.36 -21.07
CA GLN A 624 -16.66 -43.96 -21.51
C GLN A 624 -15.70 -42.97 -20.81
N PRO A 625 -15.22 -43.15 -19.56
CA PRO A 625 -14.31 -42.16 -18.97
C PRO A 625 -12.85 -42.31 -19.45
N LEU A 626 -12.40 -43.50 -19.85
CA LEU A 626 -10.99 -43.73 -20.25
C LEU A 626 -10.65 -43.13 -21.62
N LYS A 627 -11.57 -43.19 -22.60
CA LYS A 627 -11.35 -42.66 -23.95
C LYS A 627 -11.29 -41.12 -23.96
N ALA A 628 -11.97 -40.46 -23.04
CA ALA A 628 -11.89 -39.01 -22.89
C ALA A 628 -10.54 -38.56 -22.31
N GLU A 629 -9.98 -39.33 -21.38
CA GLU A 629 -8.68 -39.03 -20.77
C GLU A 629 -7.51 -39.29 -21.74
N GLU A 630 -7.59 -40.34 -22.55
CA GLU A 630 -6.60 -40.62 -23.61
C GLU A 630 -6.64 -39.57 -24.73
N ALA A 631 -7.83 -39.07 -25.09
CA ALA A 631 -7.98 -37.98 -26.06
C ALA A 631 -7.38 -36.66 -25.54
N ALA A 632 -7.57 -36.36 -24.25
CA ALA A 632 -6.98 -35.18 -23.62
C ALA A 632 -5.43 -35.28 -23.55
N ARG A 633 -4.88 -36.46 -23.24
CA ARG A 633 -3.42 -36.66 -23.25
C ARG A 633 -2.81 -36.50 -24.63
N ARG A 634 -3.42 -37.04 -25.68
CA ARG A 634 -2.94 -36.87 -27.06
C ARG A 634 -2.96 -35.41 -27.53
N ALA A 635 -4.01 -34.67 -27.20
CA ALA A 635 -4.08 -33.24 -27.52
C ALA A 635 -2.97 -32.43 -26.81
N THR A 636 -2.60 -32.84 -25.59
CA THR A 636 -1.54 -32.19 -24.81
C THR A 636 -0.15 -32.50 -25.39
N GLU A 637 0.09 -33.75 -25.83
CA GLU A 637 1.35 -34.14 -26.48
C GLU A 637 1.53 -33.48 -27.86
N GLU A 638 0.46 -33.31 -28.63
CA GLU A 638 0.50 -32.61 -29.92
C GLU A 638 0.77 -31.10 -29.73
N ALA A 639 0.18 -30.48 -28.71
CA ALA A 639 0.47 -29.08 -28.37
C ALA A 639 1.93 -28.88 -27.92
N GLN A 640 2.50 -29.82 -27.15
CA GLN A 640 3.90 -29.77 -26.74
C GLN A 640 4.87 -29.98 -27.93
N LYS A 641 4.54 -30.87 -28.87
CA LYS A 641 5.32 -31.04 -30.10
C LYS A 641 5.26 -29.81 -31.01
N ALA A 642 4.11 -29.14 -31.09
CA ALA A 642 3.97 -27.89 -31.84
C ALA A 642 4.78 -26.74 -31.21
N ALA A 643 4.81 -26.65 -29.87
CA ALA A 643 5.62 -25.67 -29.16
C ALA A 643 7.13 -25.91 -29.37
N ALA A 644 7.58 -27.18 -29.30
CA ALA A 644 8.99 -27.53 -29.53
C ALA A 644 9.46 -27.32 -30.99
N ALA A 645 8.53 -27.32 -31.97
CA ALA A 645 8.83 -27.02 -33.36
C ALA A 645 8.97 -25.50 -33.61
N LEU A 646 8.21 -24.68 -32.88
CA LEU A 646 8.30 -23.22 -32.91
C LEU A 646 9.57 -22.69 -32.23
N GLU A 647 10.13 -23.43 -31.28
CA GLU A 647 11.38 -23.06 -30.59
C GLU A 647 12.65 -23.41 -31.39
N LYS A 648 12.52 -24.17 -32.48
CA LYS A 648 13.61 -24.55 -33.41
C LYS A 648 13.63 -23.76 -34.73
N GLN A 649 12.62 -22.91 -34.97
CA GLN A 649 12.64 -21.88 -36.02
C GLN A 649 13.10 -20.55 -35.43
#